data_AF-A0A817TJ94-F1
#
_entry.id   AF-A0A817TJ94-F1
#
_cell.length_a   1.000
_cell.length_b   1.000
_cell.length_c   1.000
_cell.angle_alpha   90.00
_cell.angle_beta   90.00
_cell.angle_gamma   90.00
#
_symmetry.space_group_name_H-M   'P 1'
#
loop_
_entity.id
_entity.type
_entity.pdbx_description
1 polymer ?
#
loop_
_entity_poly.entity_id
_entity_poly.type
_entity_poly.pdbx_seq_one_letter_code
_entity_poly.pdbx_strand_id
1 'polypeptide(L)'
;MSQYDRCSRNSACACFHVPGASNTGICTDRYTVTCSELTSCNHSTNNCSQSDHICVHHPQCRDIPVCYPVPNYNKQFCPPITINTPANAKWIQNGVTVAGGNGEGSATNQLNRPHGLFVDDDQTVVIADLGNDRIIQWKNGNATNGEVVVGGNGRGNGLHQLNRPTDVLIDKVSDSLIICEYGNPRVVRWSRRSDTTQGEILIDNIHCRGLAMDDQRYFYVSDVEKDEVRRYQLGEKNGTLVVGGNGLSQLKERRHLVVDQQQNVYVSDERNNRVMKWTKGAKEGIVVAGGQGRGNALTQLNGPKGLFIDTLGTLYVADSANHRVMRWTQGAKQGTVIVGGNGLGPGANQFNSLDASLLELGTLALPIALIYRGPAACHGCSETIADRLRSKYQIIYVGPKEQLDVNKDTLSMAQLYVQPGGGDLDETWPHVRRYASPLRDYVRNGGRYLGTCLGAYLAGTLPGFDLLPGRGQTDQYITSKGALITSEIDTVVPLYWRGILRHVYFQDGTRLMIDRTAAPAEILAVYTNGEIAAAVQNNGKGRVGMVGPHPEADENDMNYENTFRYLLIICFIIHAINGQTKKITKENVFVGHFSNNKKYAIDDCIPLAFGDFNADKIVDIFCRNTKANSIVVMLNDDRSPTSKVQYIANITGIIYDALAADFDGDSKLDLFIIYKTKSDESFYSGGFLWGDRVKLSDLQPITYSFQTIPTTLDANGDSYVELLGMISNDQINFKPACLIFKNRTVYNVETLNNVDDLFPSSTQATVDLNHDLVADLFLTINHNNKPKFRLYELPITKMTLIVEYDPPDDVAICHLSTFADIDADGELEHILPVCMNFDCSDSRIYVRDNNKWYQLPIDFGKDLRFPSKNEFPPPFDQIPISIKVADYNLDGFPDMVAVMKNSSNGNTVSIILQNRACSDANSGNCTYNRTFAPQIDEIYVLAATNTTLAVFFDVLEDGYPDLLVLQGSSKQNFQLIGFQNSLFQDVHFIKVMVLSTFSCDTCSHQRKLPYGNDQPGQSIKMETITILDGIKDNWIQLSAVQMSQSGQLTLELPYVIIGLGATPNFVEKITVAIPPNSQSNQLIRTYTQMIPNSQIVVVPSPLTNPEKWHSKLFITPSRMILHTGIALSVTLVVLSGVLAILQYREKIEDDRERKVQSQRFHYDAL
;
A
#
# COMPACT_ATOMS: atom_id res chain seq x y z
N MET A 1 -16.04 31.13 35.01
CA MET A 1 -17.07 31.54 34.03
C MET A 1 -16.39 31.78 32.70
N SER A 2 -16.61 31.05 31.61
CA SER A 2 -16.96 29.64 31.37
C SER A 2 -16.94 29.47 29.84
N GLN A 3 -16.39 28.33 29.38
CA GLN A 3 -16.46 27.75 28.02
C GLN A 3 -15.56 28.34 26.92
N TYR A 4 -14.36 27.75 26.81
CA TYR A 4 -13.66 27.53 25.54
C TYR A 4 -13.39 26.02 25.45
N ASP A 5 -14.09 25.32 24.55
CA ASP A 5 -13.82 23.92 24.22
C ASP A 5 -13.17 23.79 22.82
N ARG A 6 -12.30 22.79 22.73
CA ARG A 6 -11.23 22.62 21.73
C ARG A 6 -11.72 21.84 20.50
N CYS A 7 -11.48 22.38 19.29
CA CYS A 7 -11.50 21.60 18.05
C CYS A 7 -10.18 20.82 17.86
N SER A 8 -10.31 19.57 17.41
CA SER A 8 -9.23 18.62 17.14
C SER A 8 -8.48 18.93 15.84
N ARG A 9 -7.18 18.60 15.84
CA ARG A 9 -6.23 18.78 14.73
C ARG A 9 -6.40 17.66 13.70
N ASN A 10 -6.94 17.95 12.51
CA ASN A 10 -6.57 17.37 11.19
C ASN A 10 -7.59 17.69 10.07
N SER A 11 -8.00 18.95 9.94
CA SER A 11 -8.71 19.43 8.76
C SER A 11 -8.30 20.89 8.50
N ALA A 12 -7.61 21.13 7.39
CA ALA A 12 -7.25 22.47 6.94
C ALA A 12 -8.32 23.01 5.98
N CYS A 13 -9.54 23.20 6.48
CA CYS A 13 -10.58 24.04 5.89
C CYS A 13 -11.27 24.80 7.04
N ALA A 14 -11.11 26.12 7.11
CA ALA A 14 -11.80 26.94 8.10
C ALA A 14 -13.18 27.35 7.57
N CYS A 15 -14.26 26.87 8.18
CA CYS A 15 -15.61 27.39 8.00
C CYS A 15 -15.85 28.54 8.98
N PHE A 16 -16.37 29.68 8.52
CA PHE A 16 -16.77 30.79 9.38
C PHE A 16 -18.29 30.76 9.61
N HIS A 17 -18.72 30.91 10.87
CA HIS A 17 -20.11 31.19 11.23
C HIS A 17 -20.25 32.66 11.64
N VAL A 18 -21.16 33.39 10.99
CA VAL A 18 -21.42 34.80 11.27
C VAL A 18 -22.73 34.93 12.08
N PRO A 19 -22.74 35.62 13.24
CA PRO A 19 -23.98 35.96 13.94
C PRO A 19 -24.70 37.10 13.23
N GLY A 20 -25.99 36.94 12.94
CA GLY A 20 -26.81 37.99 12.34
C GLY A 20 -27.06 39.14 13.32
N ALA A 21 -26.50 40.31 13.00
CA ALA A 21 -26.94 41.57 13.58
C ALA A 21 -26.89 42.67 12.50
N SER A 22 -28.06 43.00 11.94
CA SER A 22 -28.29 44.31 11.33
C SER A 22 -29.52 44.95 11.96
N ASN A 23 -29.41 46.23 12.30
CA ASN A 23 -30.46 47.04 12.96
C ASN A 23 -31.66 47.38 12.03
N THR A 24 -31.87 46.64 10.94
CA THR A 24 -32.94 46.92 9.97
C THR A 24 -33.91 45.75 9.75
N GLY A 25 -33.70 44.60 10.41
CA GLY A 25 -34.74 43.57 10.56
C GLY A 25 -35.14 42.78 9.31
N ILE A 26 -34.30 42.69 8.27
CA ILE A 26 -34.69 42.06 6.97
C ILE A 26 -33.97 40.74 6.64
N CYS A 27 -33.03 40.23 7.46
CA CYS A 27 -32.40 38.92 7.19
C CYS A 27 -32.21 38.10 8.48
N THR A 28 -32.86 36.92 8.59
CA THR A 28 -32.85 36.10 9.82
C THR A 28 -32.32 34.66 9.67
N ASP A 29 -31.81 34.23 8.51
CA ASP A 29 -31.33 32.85 8.33
C ASP A 29 -29.80 32.73 8.14
N ARG A 30 -29.25 31.63 8.65
CA ARG A 30 -27.81 31.32 8.67
C ARG A 30 -27.33 30.87 7.28
N TYR A 31 -26.23 31.46 6.81
CA TYR A 31 -25.60 31.14 5.53
C TYR A 31 -24.14 30.72 5.74
N THR A 32 -23.68 29.69 5.01
CA THR A 32 -22.31 29.14 5.09
C THR A 32 -21.57 29.52 3.80
N VAL A 33 -20.45 30.23 3.92
CA VAL A 33 -19.64 30.70 2.78
C VAL A 33 -18.43 29.80 2.60
N THR A 34 -18.11 29.44 1.36
CA THR A 34 -16.94 28.62 1.01
C THR A 34 -15.75 29.47 0.56
N CYS A 35 -14.51 28.98 0.72
CA CYS A 35 -13.29 29.74 0.37
C CYS A 35 -13.24 30.23 -1.09
N SER A 36 -14.00 29.63 -2.00
CA SER A 36 -14.13 30.03 -3.40
C SER A 36 -14.94 31.32 -3.63
N GLU A 37 -15.66 31.81 -2.63
CA GLU A 37 -16.57 32.97 -2.74
C GLU A 37 -15.96 34.28 -2.20
N LEU A 38 -14.70 34.25 -1.73
CA LEU A 38 -13.99 35.41 -1.16
C LEU A 38 -13.25 36.18 -2.27
N THR A 39 -13.63 37.44 -2.49
CA THR A 39 -12.91 38.36 -3.40
C THR A 39 -12.22 39.49 -2.62
N SER A 40 -11.07 39.96 -3.11
CA SER A 40 -10.38 41.12 -2.52
C SER A 40 -11.13 42.42 -2.86
N CYS A 41 -11.42 43.27 -1.86
CA CYS A 41 -12.15 44.52 -2.08
C CYS A 41 -11.29 45.51 -2.89
N ASN A 42 -11.85 46.09 -3.96
CA ASN A 42 -11.21 47.13 -4.76
C ASN A 42 -11.61 48.52 -4.22
N HIS A 43 -10.63 49.37 -3.87
CA HIS A 43 -10.82 50.58 -3.06
C HIS A 43 -11.56 51.77 -3.72
N SER A 44 -12.25 51.59 -4.85
CA SER A 44 -12.89 52.70 -5.58
C SER A 44 -14.41 52.69 -5.64
N THR A 45 -15.11 51.61 -5.22
CA THR A 45 -16.57 51.53 -5.38
C THR A 45 -17.36 51.05 -4.16
N ASN A 46 -16.71 50.55 -3.10
CA ASN A 46 -17.39 50.01 -1.92
C ASN A 46 -16.92 50.76 -0.66
N ASN A 47 -17.84 51.36 0.09
CA ASN A 47 -17.62 52.20 1.29
C ASN A 47 -17.02 51.43 2.50
N CYS A 48 -15.86 50.78 2.36
CA CYS A 48 -15.11 50.19 3.48
C CYS A 48 -13.74 50.90 3.60
N SER A 49 -13.55 51.60 4.72
CA SER A 49 -12.50 52.62 4.89
C SER A 49 -11.20 52.13 5.54
N GLN A 50 -10.98 50.82 5.69
CA GLN A 50 -9.76 50.28 6.30
C GLN A 50 -9.24 49.04 5.54
N SER A 51 -7.92 48.89 5.46
CA SER A 51 -7.17 47.95 4.60
C SER A 51 -7.33 46.46 4.96
N ASP A 52 -7.99 46.14 6.07
CA ASP A 52 -7.92 44.82 6.70
C ASP A 52 -9.30 44.12 6.80
N HIS A 53 -10.23 44.42 5.87
CA HIS A 53 -11.60 43.87 5.85
C HIS A 53 -11.96 43.16 4.52
N ILE A 54 -12.84 42.15 4.58
CA ILE A 54 -13.33 41.38 3.41
C ILE A 54 -14.83 41.68 3.16
N CYS A 55 -15.22 41.77 1.89
CA CYS A 55 -16.59 42.04 1.43
C CYS A 55 -17.28 40.74 0.98
N VAL A 56 -18.52 40.48 1.39
CA VAL A 56 -19.31 39.30 0.96
C VAL A 56 -20.64 39.74 0.35
N HIS A 57 -20.97 39.21 -0.84
CA HIS A 57 -22.26 39.46 -1.52
C HIS A 57 -23.28 38.38 -1.14
N HIS A 58 -24.40 38.78 -0.56
CA HIS A 58 -25.49 37.86 -0.20
C HIS A 58 -26.46 37.68 -1.38
N PRO A 59 -26.78 36.44 -1.83
CA PRO A 59 -27.62 36.22 -3.01
C PRO A 59 -29.04 36.79 -2.92
N GLN A 60 -29.56 37.01 -1.72
CA GLN A 60 -30.92 37.53 -1.49
C GLN A 60 -31.00 39.04 -1.19
N CYS A 61 -29.86 39.74 -1.08
CA CYS A 61 -29.84 41.19 -0.84
C CYS A 61 -29.31 41.89 -2.10
N ARG A 62 -30.20 42.44 -2.92
CA ARG A 62 -29.78 43.33 -4.01
C ARG A 62 -29.23 44.64 -3.39
N ASP A 63 -27.98 44.93 -3.72
CA ASP A 63 -27.31 46.24 -3.68
C ASP A 63 -26.71 46.81 -2.38
N ILE A 64 -26.39 46.01 -1.34
CA ILE A 64 -25.55 46.51 -0.21
C ILE A 64 -24.49 45.48 0.25
N PRO A 65 -23.18 45.76 0.11
CA PRO A 65 -22.10 44.90 0.63
C PRO A 65 -21.87 45.11 2.14
N VAL A 66 -21.56 44.03 2.88
CA VAL A 66 -21.26 44.02 4.33
C VAL A 66 -19.80 43.61 4.57
N CYS A 67 -19.08 44.32 5.45
CA CYS A 67 -17.61 44.16 5.68
C CYS A 67 -17.25 43.55 7.04
N TYR A 68 -16.25 42.66 7.08
CA TYR A 68 -15.77 41.97 8.30
C TYR A 68 -14.24 41.99 8.46
N PRO A 69 -13.69 42.00 9.70
CA PRO A 69 -12.24 41.98 9.99
C PRO A 69 -11.61 40.58 9.94
N VAL A 70 -10.34 40.48 9.49
CA VAL A 70 -9.61 39.20 9.28
C VAL A 70 -8.80 38.77 10.52
N PRO A 71 -8.88 37.51 11.01
CA PRO A 71 -7.97 36.98 12.04
C PRO A 71 -6.66 36.41 11.43
N ASN A 72 -5.52 36.72 12.06
CA ASN A 72 -4.17 36.29 11.65
C ASN A 72 -3.94 34.76 11.79
N TYR A 73 -3.72 34.03 10.69
CA TYR A 73 -3.11 32.69 10.69
C TYR A 73 -2.28 32.39 9.41
N ASN A 74 -1.11 31.75 9.62
CA ASN A 74 -0.13 31.34 8.60
C ASN A 74 -0.66 30.23 7.66
N LYS A 75 -0.44 30.40 6.34
CA LYS A 75 -0.81 29.45 5.27
C LYS A 75 0.19 28.29 5.14
N GLN A 76 -0.29 27.05 5.20
CA GLN A 76 0.40 25.84 4.70
C GLN A 76 -0.57 25.09 3.77
N PHE A 77 -0.17 24.85 2.51
CA PHE A 77 -0.92 24.10 1.51
C PHE A 77 -0.57 22.60 1.58
N CYS A 78 -1.53 21.72 1.26
CA CYS A 78 -1.34 20.26 1.14
C CYS A 78 -0.39 19.91 -0.01
N PRO A 79 0.56 18.95 0.15
CA PRO A 79 1.49 18.54 -0.90
C PRO A 79 0.94 17.39 -1.78
N PRO A 80 1.34 17.30 -3.06
CA PRO A 80 1.21 16.10 -3.89
C PRO A 80 2.19 14.99 -3.46
N ILE A 81 1.87 13.74 -3.85
CA ILE A 81 2.63 12.51 -3.56
C ILE A 81 4.12 12.68 -3.88
N THR A 82 4.97 12.30 -2.92
CA THR A 82 6.37 12.71 -2.80
C THR A 82 7.34 11.53 -2.92
N ILE A 83 8.40 11.64 -3.73
CA ILE A 83 9.61 10.82 -3.59
C ILE A 83 10.57 11.58 -2.67
N ASN A 84 10.73 11.12 -1.43
CA ASN A 84 11.67 11.70 -0.48
C ASN A 84 13.09 11.19 -0.75
N THR A 85 13.97 12.02 -1.32
CA THR A 85 15.42 11.76 -1.29
C THR A 85 15.98 12.20 0.07
N PRO A 86 16.50 11.26 0.91
CA PRO A 86 16.99 11.58 2.24
C PRO A 86 18.05 12.69 2.22
N ALA A 87 18.13 13.50 3.29
CA ALA A 87 19.13 14.57 3.43
C ALA A 87 20.59 14.07 3.30
N ASN A 88 20.80 12.77 3.48
CA ASN A 88 22.11 12.11 3.49
C ASN A 88 22.25 11.07 2.37
N ALA A 89 21.46 11.17 1.29
CA ALA A 89 21.50 10.22 0.19
C ALA A 89 22.94 10.09 -0.35
N LYS A 90 23.56 8.94 -0.10
CA LYS A 90 24.84 8.54 -0.71
C LYS A 90 24.51 7.66 -1.89
N TRP A 91 24.98 8.05 -3.08
CA TRP A 91 24.84 7.23 -4.27
C TRP A 91 25.53 5.87 -4.06
N ILE A 92 24.79 4.79 -4.32
CA ILE A 92 25.25 3.40 -4.18
C ILE A 92 25.98 2.90 -5.43
N GLN A 93 25.97 3.69 -6.50
CA GLN A 93 26.54 3.36 -7.81
C GLN A 93 27.26 4.58 -8.41
N ASN A 94 28.30 4.32 -9.21
CA ASN A 94 29.03 5.37 -9.93
C ASN A 94 28.13 6.01 -10.99
N GLY A 95 28.30 7.31 -11.21
CA GLY A 95 27.62 8.01 -12.32
C GLY A 95 28.03 7.41 -13.67
N VAL A 96 27.05 7.22 -14.55
CA VAL A 96 27.27 6.74 -15.93
C VAL A 96 27.09 7.88 -16.92
N THR A 97 27.88 7.88 -17.99
CA THR A 97 27.70 8.88 -19.07
C THR A 97 26.52 8.48 -19.93
N VAL A 98 25.49 9.33 -19.99
CA VAL A 98 24.24 9.05 -20.72
C VAL A 98 24.12 9.80 -22.06
N ALA A 99 24.94 10.83 -22.27
CA ALA A 99 25.04 11.58 -23.52
C ALA A 99 26.47 12.14 -23.66
N GLY A 100 27.01 12.14 -24.88
CA GLY A 100 28.41 12.49 -25.13
C GLY A 100 29.40 11.46 -24.59
N GLY A 101 30.58 11.91 -24.11
CA GLY A 101 31.57 11.05 -23.44
C GLY A 101 32.84 10.72 -24.24
N ASN A 102 32.92 11.09 -25.52
CA ASN A 102 34.07 10.75 -26.39
C ASN A 102 35.00 11.95 -26.68
N GLY A 103 35.13 12.87 -25.72
CA GLY A 103 35.96 14.08 -25.85
C GLY A 103 35.31 15.22 -26.62
N GLU A 104 36.03 16.36 -26.68
CA GLU A 104 35.61 17.54 -27.43
C GLU A 104 35.69 17.28 -28.95
N GLY A 105 34.62 17.60 -29.68
CA GLY A 105 34.59 17.42 -31.13
C GLY A 105 33.21 17.59 -31.75
N SER A 106 33.10 17.32 -33.05
CA SER A 106 31.88 17.54 -33.85
C SER A 106 31.17 16.26 -34.31
N ALA A 107 31.71 15.08 -33.99
CA ALA A 107 31.05 13.80 -34.26
C ALA A 107 29.72 13.69 -33.50
N THR A 108 28.84 12.77 -33.91
CA THR A 108 27.51 12.57 -33.28
C THR A 108 27.60 12.03 -31.85
N ASN A 109 28.72 11.49 -31.43
CA ASN A 109 29.01 11.03 -30.07
C ASN A 109 29.96 11.97 -29.28
N GLN A 110 30.24 13.16 -29.83
CA GLN A 110 31.09 14.20 -29.24
C GLN A 110 30.30 15.51 -29.07
N LEU A 111 30.76 16.36 -28.15
CA LEU A 111 30.18 17.68 -27.89
C LEU A 111 31.30 18.72 -27.88
N ASN A 112 31.01 19.97 -28.26
CA ASN A 112 31.94 21.09 -28.21
C ASN A 112 31.28 22.28 -27.51
N ARG A 113 31.72 22.57 -26.28
CA ARG A 113 31.15 23.61 -25.41
C ARG A 113 29.62 23.49 -25.28
N PRO A 114 29.08 22.34 -24.84
CA PRO A 114 27.64 22.21 -24.60
C PRO A 114 27.20 23.23 -23.54
N HIS A 115 26.06 23.87 -23.75
CA HIS A 115 25.61 24.98 -22.90
C HIS A 115 24.28 24.65 -22.21
N GLY A 116 23.16 24.73 -22.92
CA GLY A 116 21.84 24.35 -22.40
C GLY A 116 21.51 22.88 -22.65
N LEU A 117 20.71 22.30 -21.77
CA LEU A 117 20.22 20.93 -21.90
C LEU A 117 18.78 20.84 -21.39
N PHE A 118 17.99 19.99 -22.03
CA PHE A 118 16.64 19.66 -21.62
C PHE A 118 16.45 18.14 -21.65
N VAL A 119 15.74 17.60 -20.66
CA VAL A 119 15.39 16.18 -20.59
C VAL A 119 13.88 16.05 -20.58
N ASP A 120 13.31 15.32 -21.55
CA ASP A 120 11.88 15.03 -21.54
C ASP A 120 11.52 13.79 -20.72
N ASP A 121 10.23 13.61 -20.42
CA ASP A 121 9.73 12.44 -19.66
C ASP A 121 10.09 11.07 -20.26
N ASP A 122 10.41 11.01 -21.56
CA ASP A 122 10.86 9.78 -22.23
C ASP A 122 12.37 9.53 -22.02
N GLN A 123 13.00 10.32 -21.15
CA GLN A 123 14.44 10.38 -20.90
C GLN A 123 15.23 10.72 -22.17
N THR A 124 14.66 11.50 -23.09
CA THR A 124 15.39 12.05 -24.23
C THR A 124 16.20 13.25 -23.75
N VAL A 125 17.51 13.17 -23.93
CA VAL A 125 18.45 14.24 -23.58
C VAL A 125 18.70 15.10 -24.82
N VAL A 126 18.29 16.37 -24.80
CA VAL A 126 18.53 17.34 -25.88
C VAL A 126 19.53 18.38 -25.41
N ILE A 127 20.57 18.62 -26.21
CA ILE A 127 21.70 19.47 -25.83
C ILE A 127 21.90 20.55 -26.89
N ALA A 128 22.02 21.81 -26.44
CA ALA A 128 22.51 22.93 -27.24
C ALA A 128 24.05 22.87 -27.29
N ASP A 129 24.56 22.31 -28.39
CA ASP A 129 25.99 22.09 -28.63
C ASP A 129 26.59 23.33 -29.31
N LEU A 130 26.81 24.37 -28.48
CA LEU A 130 27.10 25.74 -28.91
C LEU A 130 28.30 25.82 -29.86
N GLY A 131 29.38 25.10 -29.59
CA GLY A 131 30.60 25.13 -30.40
C GLY A 131 30.45 24.47 -31.76
N ASN A 132 29.42 23.63 -31.94
CA ASN A 132 29.10 22.97 -33.20
C ASN A 132 27.85 23.56 -33.90
N ASP A 133 27.30 24.66 -33.37
CA ASP A 133 26.12 25.35 -33.93
C ASP A 133 24.94 24.40 -34.21
N ARG A 134 24.64 23.50 -33.27
CA ARG A 134 23.60 22.47 -33.44
C ARG A 134 22.83 22.17 -32.15
N ILE A 135 21.64 21.61 -32.31
CA ILE A 135 20.90 20.89 -31.26
C ILE A 135 21.00 19.40 -31.56
N ILE A 136 21.46 18.62 -30.58
CA ILE A 136 21.64 17.18 -30.71
C ILE A 136 20.88 16.44 -29.60
N GLN A 137 20.21 15.33 -29.93
CA GLN A 137 19.42 14.54 -29.00
C GLN A 137 19.93 13.10 -28.83
N TRP A 138 19.76 12.53 -27.64
CA TRP A 138 19.94 11.11 -27.33
C TRP A 138 18.63 10.55 -26.79
N LYS A 139 18.13 9.46 -27.38
CA LYS A 139 16.96 8.72 -26.90
C LYS A 139 17.44 7.53 -26.05
N ASN A 140 17.09 7.52 -24.77
CA ASN A 140 17.25 6.45 -23.77
C ASN A 140 18.56 5.61 -23.79
N GLY A 141 19.44 5.87 -22.82
CA GLY A 141 20.25 4.88 -22.05
C GLY A 141 21.31 3.99 -22.71
N ASN A 142 21.20 3.67 -24.01
CA ASN A 142 22.10 2.74 -24.73
C ASN A 142 22.57 3.28 -26.10
N ALA A 143 22.17 4.51 -26.48
CA ALA A 143 22.59 5.11 -27.74
C ALA A 143 24.05 5.59 -27.65
N THR A 144 24.95 4.96 -28.41
CA THR A 144 26.37 5.34 -28.50
C THR A 144 26.60 6.64 -29.27
N ASN A 145 25.65 7.06 -30.12
CA ASN A 145 25.69 8.28 -30.93
C ASN A 145 24.39 9.08 -30.77
N GLY A 146 24.48 10.40 -30.78
CA GLY A 146 23.35 11.31 -30.81
C GLY A 146 22.83 11.56 -32.22
N GLU A 147 21.62 12.11 -32.30
CA GLU A 147 20.95 12.51 -33.53
C GLU A 147 20.87 14.04 -33.60
N VAL A 148 21.44 14.65 -34.64
CA VAL A 148 21.33 16.10 -34.84
C VAL A 148 19.89 16.43 -35.23
N VAL A 149 19.20 17.19 -34.39
CA VAL A 149 17.78 17.53 -34.59
C VAL A 149 17.65 18.82 -35.39
N VAL A 150 18.52 19.80 -35.11
CA VAL A 150 18.52 21.12 -35.75
C VAL A 150 19.95 21.63 -35.89
N GLY A 151 20.26 22.32 -37.00
CA GLY A 151 21.59 22.90 -37.24
C GLY A 151 22.63 21.88 -37.70
N GLY A 152 23.91 22.17 -37.47
CA GLY A 152 25.03 21.28 -37.87
C GLY A 152 25.48 21.38 -39.33
N ASN A 153 24.83 22.23 -40.15
CA ASN A 153 25.20 22.50 -41.55
C ASN A 153 26.02 23.80 -41.72
N GLY A 154 26.81 24.15 -40.71
CA GLY A 154 27.58 25.39 -40.66
C GLY A 154 26.81 26.58 -40.08
N ARG A 155 27.58 27.51 -39.49
CA ARG A 155 27.07 28.74 -38.85
C ARG A 155 26.37 29.63 -39.88
N GLY A 156 25.16 30.09 -39.56
CA GLY A 156 24.42 31.02 -40.42
C GLY A 156 23.22 31.67 -39.75
N ASN A 157 22.56 32.57 -40.49
CA ASN A 157 21.39 33.33 -40.05
C ASN A 157 20.07 32.87 -40.69
N GLY A 158 20.13 31.94 -41.65
CA GLY A 158 18.96 31.36 -42.29
C GLY A 158 18.08 30.61 -41.28
N LEU A 159 16.80 30.47 -41.60
CA LEU A 159 15.86 29.74 -40.75
C LEU A 159 16.13 28.22 -40.71
N HIS A 160 17.02 27.71 -41.56
CA HIS A 160 17.49 26.32 -41.53
C HIS A 160 18.85 26.15 -40.81
N GLN A 161 19.41 27.23 -40.26
CA GLN A 161 20.74 27.25 -39.65
C GLN A 161 20.67 27.84 -38.23
N LEU A 162 21.61 27.44 -37.38
CA LEU A 162 21.80 28.00 -36.04
C LEU A 162 23.14 28.74 -35.96
N ASN A 163 23.24 29.66 -35.01
CA ASN A 163 24.46 30.38 -34.68
C ASN A 163 24.55 30.55 -33.16
N ARG A 164 25.42 29.75 -32.54
CA ARG A 164 25.65 29.68 -31.10
C ARG A 164 24.34 29.50 -30.31
N PRO A 165 23.65 28.35 -30.47
CA PRO A 165 22.51 28.03 -29.62
C PRO A 165 23.00 27.91 -28.17
N THR A 166 22.39 28.66 -27.27
CA THR A 166 22.77 28.68 -25.84
C THR A 166 21.84 27.86 -24.97
N ASP A 167 20.59 27.67 -25.40
CA ASP A 167 19.61 26.89 -24.65
C ASP A 167 18.52 26.31 -25.55
N VAL A 168 17.85 25.27 -25.07
CA VAL A 168 16.79 24.57 -25.80
C VAL A 168 15.78 23.96 -24.84
N LEU A 169 14.49 24.01 -25.18
CA LEU A 169 13.44 23.25 -24.49
C LEU A 169 12.51 22.57 -25.50
N ILE A 170 11.81 21.51 -25.08
CA ILE A 170 10.79 20.83 -25.89
C ILE A 170 9.40 21.32 -25.45
N ASP A 171 8.65 21.91 -26.39
CA ASP A 171 7.21 22.14 -26.25
C ASP A 171 6.46 20.93 -26.80
N LYS A 172 6.10 20.00 -25.91
CA LYS A 172 5.43 18.74 -26.27
C LYS A 172 4.07 18.94 -26.90
N VAL A 173 3.32 19.96 -26.47
CA VAL A 173 1.95 20.21 -26.97
C VAL A 173 1.99 20.59 -28.44
N SER A 174 3.02 21.34 -28.85
CA SER A 174 3.18 21.76 -30.24
C SER A 174 4.19 20.91 -31.02
N ASP A 175 4.73 19.87 -30.38
CA ASP A 175 5.80 18.99 -30.87
C ASP A 175 6.94 19.77 -31.55
N SER A 176 7.49 20.75 -30.82
CA SER A 176 8.49 21.68 -31.33
C SER A 176 9.62 21.91 -30.32
N LEU A 177 10.81 22.22 -30.81
CA LEU A 177 11.91 22.77 -30.02
C LEU A 177 11.78 24.28 -29.95
N ILE A 178 12.02 24.87 -28.78
CA ILE A 178 12.23 26.30 -28.64
C ILE A 178 13.71 26.51 -28.31
N ILE A 179 14.39 27.26 -29.18
CA ILE A 179 15.84 27.39 -29.20
C ILE A 179 16.21 28.84 -28.97
N CYS A 180 17.08 29.04 -27.99
CA CYS A 180 17.70 30.30 -27.65
C CYS A 180 18.97 30.44 -28.48
N GLU A 181 19.00 31.37 -29.42
CA GLU A 181 20.19 31.67 -30.20
C GLU A 181 20.83 32.95 -29.68
N TYR A 182 22.12 32.87 -29.34
CA TYR A 182 22.87 34.05 -28.89
C TYR A 182 23.58 34.72 -30.06
N GLY A 183 24.11 33.93 -31.00
CA GLY A 183 24.86 34.47 -32.14
C GLY A 183 23.96 35.14 -33.19
N ASN A 184 22.70 34.72 -33.27
CA ASN A 184 21.61 35.46 -33.89
C ASN A 184 20.66 35.86 -32.74
N PRO A 185 20.51 37.13 -32.36
CA PRO A 185 19.76 37.52 -31.15
C PRO A 185 18.26 37.29 -31.32
N ARG A 186 17.82 36.04 -31.15
CA ARG A 186 16.45 35.58 -31.38
C ARG A 186 16.14 34.31 -30.59
N VAL A 187 14.84 34.06 -30.42
CA VAL A 187 14.30 32.76 -30.01
C VAL A 187 13.55 32.15 -31.18
N VAL A 188 13.90 30.92 -31.54
CA VAL A 188 13.35 30.20 -32.70
C VAL A 188 12.56 28.99 -32.25
N ARG A 189 11.40 28.76 -32.85
CA ARG A 189 10.64 27.51 -32.75
C ARG A 189 10.94 26.62 -33.94
N TRP A 190 11.25 25.37 -33.70
CA TRP A 190 11.52 24.39 -34.74
C TRP A 190 10.60 23.18 -34.58
N SER A 191 9.71 22.94 -35.54
CA SER A 191 8.80 21.79 -35.51
C SER A 191 9.57 20.48 -35.69
N ARG A 192 9.23 19.47 -34.89
CA ARG A 192 9.84 18.12 -34.94
C ARG A 192 9.13 17.19 -35.93
N ARG A 193 8.06 17.67 -36.58
CA ARG A 193 7.33 16.94 -37.61
C ARG A 193 8.13 16.88 -38.91
N SER A 194 8.01 15.76 -39.64
CA SER A 194 8.84 15.43 -40.81
C SER A 194 8.63 16.32 -42.05
N ASP A 195 7.65 17.22 -42.02
CA ASP A 195 7.27 18.13 -43.11
C ASP A 195 7.94 19.51 -43.04
N THR A 196 8.66 19.83 -41.95
CA THR A 196 9.27 21.15 -41.73
C THR A 196 10.79 21.09 -41.68
N THR A 197 11.46 21.88 -42.53
CA THR A 197 12.95 21.96 -42.63
C THR A 197 13.54 23.29 -42.19
N GLN A 198 12.71 24.21 -41.68
CA GLN A 198 13.09 25.57 -41.26
C GLN A 198 12.36 25.95 -39.96
N GLY A 199 13.00 26.76 -39.12
CA GLY A 199 12.43 27.31 -37.90
C GLY A 199 11.63 28.60 -38.11
N GLU A 200 10.81 28.94 -37.14
CA GLU A 200 9.98 30.15 -37.03
C GLU A 200 10.56 31.06 -35.94
N ILE A 201 10.73 32.36 -36.20
CA ILE A 201 11.20 33.31 -35.18
C ILE A 201 10.04 33.66 -34.25
N LEU A 202 10.14 33.28 -32.97
CA LEU A 202 9.17 33.65 -31.94
C LEU A 202 9.43 35.05 -31.38
N ILE A 203 10.71 35.38 -31.13
CA ILE A 203 11.14 36.66 -30.59
C ILE A 203 12.41 37.08 -31.33
N ASP A 204 12.46 38.32 -31.80
CA ASP A 204 13.63 38.95 -32.40
C ASP A 204 14.27 39.96 -31.43
N ASN A 205 15.54 40.31 -31.70
CA ASN A 205 16.30 41.31 -30.96
C ASN A 205 16.39 41.04 -29.43
N ILE A 206 16.59 39.77 -29.08
CA ILE A 206 16.79 39.33 -27.70
C ILE A 206 18.10 38.57 -27.58
N HIS A 207 18.99 39.04 -26.70
CA HIS A 207 20.23 38.34 -26.37
C HIS A 207 19.91 37.26 -25.34
N CYS A 208 19.17 36.25 -25.81
CA CYS A 208 18.72 35.15 -25.01
C CYS A 208 19.91 34.32 -24.51
N ARG A 209 19.84 33.82 -23.26
CA ARG A 209 20.81 32.84 -22.77
C ARG A 209 20.24 31.64 -22.03
N GLY A 210 19.09 31.83 -21.39
CA GLY A 210 18.35 30.80 -20.69
C GLY A 210 16.87 30.88 -21.03
N LEU A 211 16.24 29.71 -21.16
CA LEU A 211 14.82 29.51 -21.39
C LEU A 211 14.23 28.69 -20.23
N ALA A 212 12.95 28.91 -19.94
CA ALA A 212 12.14 27.97 -19.16
C ALA A 212 10.68 28.06 -19.65
N MET A 213 9.87 27.05 -19.37
CA MET A 213 8.44 27.06 -19.67
C MET A 213 7.66 26.56 -18.45
N ASP A 214 6.55 27.23 -18.13
CA ASP A 214 5.64 26.77 -17.07
C ASP A 214 4.51 25.89 -17.61
N ASP A 215 3.79 25.23 -16.71
CA ASP A 215 2.68 24.32 -17.00
C ASP A 215 1.51 25.00 -17.75
N GLN A 216 1.47 26.34 -17.73
CA GLN A 216 0.49 27.16 -18.46
C GLN A 216 0.99 27.55 -19.86
N ARG A 217 2.15 27.03 -20.29
CA ARG A 217 2.84 27.32 -21.56
C ARG A 217 3.25 28.77 -21.73
N TYR A 218 3.48 29.50 -20.64
CA TYR A 218 4.29 30.71 -20.72
C TYR A 218 5.75 30.33 -20.76
N PHE A 219 6.50 30.95 -21.67
CA PHE A 219 7.94 30.75 -21.73
C PHE A 219 8.66 32.00 -21.25
N TYR A 220 9.74 31.76 -20.52
CA TYR A 220 10.51 32.75 -19.80
C TYR A 220 11.87 32.84 -20.47
N VAL A 221 12.26 34.06 -20.85
CA VAL A 221 13.49 34.30 -21.60
C VAL A 221 14.34 35.29 -20.82
N SER A 222 15.58 34.89 -20.52
CA SER A 222 16.57 35.80 -19.94
C SER A 222 17.27 36.59 -21.02
N ASP A 223 17.22 37.92 -20.93
CA ASP A 223 17.98 38.84 -21.78
C ASP A 223 19.24 39.26 -21.04
N VAL A 224 20.41 38.88 -21.57
CA VAL A 224 21.66 39.15 -20.88
C VAL A 224 22.13 40.59 -20.97
N GLU A 225 21.73 41.33 -22.00
CA GLU A 225 22.14 42.74 -22.15
C GLU A 225 21.31 43.67 -21.27
N LYS A 226 20.05 43.31 -21.03
CA LYS A 226 19.11 44.12 -20.25
C LYS A 226 19.01 43.72 -18.77
N ASP A 227 19.77 42.71 -18.35
CA ASP A 227 19.76 42.20 -16.98
C ASP A 227 18.38 41.76 -16.46
N GLU A 228 17.52 41.25 -17.35
CA GLU A 228 16.13 40.94 -17.05
C GLU A 228 15.69 39.54 -17.50
N VAL A 229 14.58 39.04 -16.92
CA VAL A 229 13.82 37.90 -17.43
C VAL A 229 12.41 38.37 -17.75
N ARG A 230 11.95 38.05 -18.95
CA ARG A 230 10.58 38.32 -19.41
C ARG A 230 9.81 37.03 -19.63
N ARG A 231 8.53 37.06 -19.29
CA ARG A 231 7.56 36.00 -19.53
C ARG A 231 6.74 36.33 -20.78
N TYR A 232 6.63 35.40 -21.70
CA TYR A 232 5.90 35.55 -22.95
C TYR A 232 4.82 34.48 -23.07
N GLN A 233 3.67 34.86 -23.60
CA GLN A 233 2.71 33.91 -24.15
C GLN A 233 3.04 33.63 -25.63
N LEU A 234 2.72 32.45 -26.15
CA LEU A 234 2.94 32.14 -27.56
C LEU A 234 2.18 33.13 -28.46
N GLY A 235 2.90 33.82 -29.35
CA GLY A 235 2.38 34.90 -30.21
C GLY A 235 2.54 36.33 -29.64
N GLU A 236 2.94 36.47 -28.38
CA GLU A 236 3.27 37.75 -27.75
C GLU A 236 4.71 38.18 -28.10
N LYS A 237 4.91 39.45 -28.51
CA LYS A 237 6.24 39.95 -28.92
C LYS A 237 7.03 40.69 -27.84
N ASN A 238 6.36 41.33 -26.89
CA ASN A 238 7.01 42.25 -25.94
C ASN A 238 7.29 41.63 -24.57
N GLY A 239 6.48 40.65 -24.16
CA GLY A 239 6.61 39.94 -22.88
C GLY A 239 6.36 40.82 -21.65
N THR A 240 6.05 40.18 -20.53
CA THR A 240 5.93 40.80 -19.21
C THR A 240 7.25 40.70 -18.46
N LEU A 241 7.78 41.81 -17.93
CA LEU A 241 8.95 41.79 -17.04
C LEU A 241 8.62 41.04 -15.73
N VAL A 242 9.37 39.99 -15.42
CA VAL A 242 9.17 39.18 -14.20
C VAL A 242 10.40 39.15 -13.29
N VAL A 243 11.59 39.41 -13.83
CA VAL A 243 12.83 39.59 -13.07
C VAL A 243 13.59 40.79 -13.60
N GLY A 244 13.96 41.71 -12.71
CA GLY A 244 14.75 42.91 -13.02
C GLY A 244 14.60 43.94 -11.91
N GLY A 245 15.62 44.76 -11.65
CA GLY A 245 15.58 45.78 -10.59
C GLY A 245 16.91 46.47 -10.30
N ASN A 246 16.87 47.55 -9.51
CA ASN A 246 18.04 48.32 -9.06
C ASN A 246 18.55 47.81 -7.69
N GLY A 247 19.82 48.08 -7.35
CA GLY A 247 20.38 47.79 -6.03
C GLY A 247 20.76 46.32 -5.81
N LEU A 248 20.41 45.73 -4.65
CA LEU A 248 20.76 44.34 -4.28
C LEU A 248 20.15 43.27 -5.19
N SER A 249 19.16 43.64 -6.01
CA SER A 249 18.51 42.80 -7.02
C SER A 249 19.21 42.82 -8.40
N GLN A 250 20.31 43.56 -8.56
CA GLN A 250 21.05 43.62 -9.83
C GLN A 250 21.82 42.31 -10.09
N LEU A 251 21.45 41.61 -11.16
CA LEU A 251 22.06 40.36 -11.62
C LEU A 251 23.32 40.66 -12.46
N LYS A 252 24.38 39.84 -12.39
CA LYS A 252 25.62 40.06 -13.17
C LYS A 252 26.07 38.83 -13.98
N GLU A 253 25.91 38.93 -15.31
CA GLU A 253 26.33 37.97 -16.35
C GLU A 253 25.86 36.50 -16.19
N ARG A 254 25.79 35.78 -17.34
CA ARG A 254 25.47 34.33 -17.52
C ARG A 254 24.31 33.79 -16.65
N ARG A 255 23.10 33.74 -17.21
CA ARG A 255 21.88 33.34 -16.49
C ARG A 255 21.32 32.05 -17.04
N HIS A 256 21.18 31.04 -16.17
CA HIS A 256 20.16 30.02 -16.32
C HIS A 256 18.98 30.44 -15.45
N LEU A 257 17.77 30.10 -15.89
CA LEU A 257 16.57 30.29 -15.09
C LEU A 257 15.79 29.00 -15.00
N VAL A 258 14.97 28.88 -13.97
CA VAL A 258 13.98 27.80 -13.82
C VAL A 258 12.76 28.40 -13.14
N VAL A 259 11.58 27.87 -13.46
CA VAL A 259 10.31 28.34 -12.94
C VAL A 259 9.62 27.20 -12.19
N ASP A 260 9.13 27.47 -10.98
CA ASP A 260 8.38 26.47 -10.21
C ASP A 260 6.87 26.51 -10.52
N GLN A 261 6.12 25.53 -10.02
CA GLN A 261 4.67 25.41 -10.22
C GLN A 261 3.86 26.60 -9.69
N GLN A 262 4.44 27.43 -8.81
CA GLN A 262 3.80 28.66 -8.33
C GLN A 262 4.21 29.88 -9.16
N GLN A 263 4.85 29.68 -10.31
CA GLN A 263 5.40 30.70 -11.20
C GLN A 263 6.42 31.60 -10.51
N ASN A 264 7.17 31.07 -9.54
CA ASN A 264 8.34 31.78 -9.02
C ASN A 264 9.53 31.54 -9.95
N VAL A 265 10.29 32.59 -10.23
CA VAL A 265 11.44 32.55 -11.14
C VAL A 265 12.73 32.52 -10.32
N TYR A 266 13.56 31.53 -10.58
CA TYR A 266 14.87 31.39 -9.95
C TYR A 266 15.94 31.64 -11.00
N VAL A 267 16.95 32.43 -10.64
CA VAL A 267 18.00 32.84 -11.57
C VAL A 267 19.36 32.64 -10.93
N SER A 268 20.27 31.99 -11.67
CA SER A 268 21.67 31.89 -11.29
C SER A 268 22.36 33.21 -11.55
N ASP A 269 22.92 33.80 -10.49
CA ASP A 269 23.62 35.08 -10.54
C ASP A 269 25.13 34.78 -10.47
N GLU A 270 25.69 34.34 -11.61
CA GLU A 270 26.99 33.68 -11.72
C GLU A 270 28.10 34.51 -11.05
N ARG A 271 28.25 35.79 -11.41
CA ARG A 271 29.35 36.63 -10.90
C ARG A 271 29.15 37.07 -9.45
N ASN A 272 27.92 37.12 -8.98
CA ASN A 272 27.62 37.42 -7.58
C ASN A 272 27.62 36.15 -6.70
N ASN A 273 27.86 34.96 -7.30
CA ASN A 273 28.01 33.69 -6.59
C ASN A 273 26.80 33.34 -5.71
N ARG A 274 25.59 33.51 -6.25
CA ARG A 274 24.33 33.27 -5.55
C ARG A 274 23.24 32.83 -6.50
N VAL A 275 22.14 32.31 -5.95
CA VAL A 275 20.88 32.07 -6.66
C VAL A 275 19.80 32.94 -6.04
N MET A 276 19.06 33.62 -6.89
CA MET A 276 18.01 34.56 -6.51
C MET A 276 16.63 34.02 -6.92
N LYS A 277 15.60 34.28 -6.10
CA LYS A 277 14.20 33.90 -6.35
C LYS A 277 13.30 35.14 -6.39
N TRP A 278 12.46 35.25 -7.40
CA TRP A 278 11.34 36.20 -7.48
C TRP A 278 10.02 35.45 -7.39
N THR A 279 9.16 35.83 -6.45
CA THR A 279 7.78 35.32 -6.44
C THR A 279 6.93 36.06 -7.45
N LYS A 280 5.86 35.44 -7.96
CA LYS A 280 4.96 36.07 -8.94
C LYS A 280 4.50 37.46 -8.47
N GLY A 281 4.81 38.48 -9.26
CA GLY A 281 4.47 39.88 -8.97
C GLY A 281 5.40 40.61 -7.98
N ALA A 282 6.48 39.98 -7.50
CA ALA A 282 7.46 40.62 -6.64
C ALA A 282 8.26 41.68 -7.40
N LYS A 283 8.57 42.79 -6.71
CA LYS A 283 9.43 43.86 -7.23
C LYS A 283 10.92 43.63 -6.96
N GLU A 284 11.25 42.76 -6.00
CA GLU A 284 12.62 42.45 -5.58
C GLU A 284 12.79 40.95 -5.37
N GLY A 285 14.01 40.46 -5.56
CA GLY A 285 14.34 39.04 -5.40
C GLY A 285 15.01 38.76 -4.06
N ILE A 286 14.91 37.52 -3.58
CA ILE A 286 15.57 37.05 -2.36
C ILE A 286 16.68 36.05 -2.69
N VAL A 287 17.77 36.07 -1.91
CA VAL A 287 18.83 35.04 -2.00
C VAL A 287 18.29 33.74 -1.42
N VAL A 288 18.34 32.66 -2.21
CA VAL A 288 17.88 31.33 -1.79
C VAL A 288 19.00 30.28 -1.73
N ALA A 289 20.14 30.55 -2.38
CA ALA A 289 21.36 29.77 -2.23
C ALA A 289 22.61 30.64 -2.40
N GLY A 290 23.67 30.32 -1.69
CA GLY A 290 24.90 31.12 -1.66
C GLY A 290 24.71 32.49 -1.01
N GLY A 291 25.40 33.50 -1.53
CA GLY A 291 25.30 34.88 -1.04
C GLY A 291 26.24 35.25 0.12
N GLN A 292 27.08 34.32 0.59
CA GLN A 292 28.15 34.56 1.57
C GLN A 292 29.52 34.79 0.90
N GLY A 293 29.52 35.34 -0.31
CA GLY A 293 30.72 35.53 -1.14
C GLY A 293 31.17 34.27 -1.87
N ARG A 294 32.19 34.44 -2.72
CA ARG A 294 32.80 33.37 -3.52
C ARG A 294 33.58 32.42 -2.61
N GLY A 295 33.32 31.12 -2.70
CA GLY A 295 34.07 30.10 -1.97
C GLY A 295 33.48 28.70 -2.11
N ASN A 296 34.04 27.74 -1.39
CA ASN A 296 33.66 26.32 -1.43
C ASN A 296 32.99 25.82 -0.15
N ALA A 297 32.71 26.69 0.82
CA ALA A 297 31.92 26.33 2.01
C ALA A 297 30.49 25.90 1.61
N LEU A 298 29.79 25.21 2.50
CA LEU A 298 28.39 24.78 2.26
C LEU A 298 27.40 25.95 2.16
N THR A 299 27.79 27.13 2.63
CA THR A 299 27.03 28.39 2.53
C THR A 299 27.44 29.24 1.32
N GLN A 300 28.45 28.83 0.56
CA GLN A 300 29.06 29.59 -0.53
C GLN A 300 28.92 28.85 -1.87
N LEU A 301 28.95 29.62 -2.95
CA LEU A 301 28.99 29.15 -4.33
C LEU A 301 30.16 29.82 -5.07
N ASN A 302 30.53 29.29 -6.23
CA ASN A 302 31.57 29.79 -7.09
C ASN A 302 31.17 29.56 -8.56
N GLY A 303 30.56 30.58 -9.16
CA GLY A 303 30.00 30.49 -10.51
C GLY A 303 28.88 29.47 -10.65
N PRO A 304 27.73 29.63 -9.96
CA PRO A 304 26.55 28.79 -10.18
C PRO A 304 26.03 28.99 -11.60
N LYS A 305 25.75 27.87 -12.31
CA LYS A 305 25.22 27.91 -13.69
C LYS A 305 23.84 27.27 -13.79
N GLY A 306 23.78 25.95 -13.96
CA GLY A 306 22.53 25.20 -14.06
C GLY A 306 21.76 25.17 -12.74
N LEU A 307 20.44 25.27 -12.86
CA LEU A 307 19.49 25.20 -11.76
C LEU A 307 18.43 24.15 -12.06
N PHE A 308 18.06 23.37 -11.05
CA PHE A 308 16.88 22.51 -11.08
C PHE A 308 16.09 22.68 -9.80
N ILE A 309 14.77 22.63 -9.89
CA ILE A 309 13.89 22.60 -8.74
C ILE A 309 13.01 21.38 -8.86
N ASP A 310 13.05 20.53 -7.83
CA ASP A 310 12.13 19.39 -7.77
C ASP A 310 10.72 19.82 -7.36
N THR A 311 9.77 18.89 -7.45
CA THR A 311 8.36 19.14 -7.09
C THR A 311 8.15 19.50 -5.62
N LEU A 312 9.16 19.36 -4.76
CA LEU A 312 9.14 19.76 -3.35
C LEU A 312 9.69 21.17 -3.12
N GLY A 313 10.12 21.86 -4.18
CA GLY A 313 10.77 23.17 -4.08
C GLY A 313 12.22 23.09 -3.59
N THR A 314 12.86 21.92 -3.64
CA THR A 314 14.30 21.78 -3.36
C THR A 314 15.09 22.25 -4.57
N LEU A 315 16.02 23.16 -4.35
CA LEU A 315 16.90 23.73 -5.37
C LEU A 315 18.20 22.95 -5.48
N TYR A 316 18.54 22.52 -6.69
CA TYR A 316 19.83 21.94 -7.04
C TYR A 316 20.61 22.92 -7.91
N VAL A 317 21.89 23.13 -7.59
CA VAL A 317 22.73 24.14 -8.23
C VAL A 317 24.05 23.54 -8.67
N ALA A 318 24.41 23.76 -9.94
CA ALA A 318 25.70 23.39 -10.51
C ALA A 318 26.73 24.45 -10.12
N ASP A 319 27.48 24.18 -9.06
CA ASP A 319 28.53 25.05 -8.53
C ASP A 319 29.82 24.84 -9.33
N SER A 320 29.85 25.49 -10.50
CA SER A 320 30.63 25.01 -11.64
C SER A 320 32.13 25.12 -11.42
N ALA A 321 32.60 26.21 -10.82
CA ALA A 321 34.02 26.40 -10.53
C ALA A 321 34.49 25.68 -9.26
N ASN A 322 33.56 25.12 -8.47
CA ASN A 322 33.88 24.23 -7.35
C ASN A 322 33.74 22.75 -7.73
N HIS A 323 33.44 22.42 -8.99
CA HIS A 323 33.33 21.05 -9.46
C HIS A 323 32.37 20.21 -8.61
N ARG A 324 31.18 20.74 -8.32
CA ARG A 324 30.16 20.05 -7.52
C ARG A 324 28.73 20.45 -7.88
N VAL A 325 27.78 19.61 -7.51
CA VAL A 325 26.36 19.95 -7.46
C VAL A 325 25.92 19.98 -6.01
N MET A 326 25.17 21.01 -5.67
CA MET A 326 24.72 21.30 -4.31
C MET A 326 23.20 21.33 -4.25
N ARG A 327 22.62 20.82 -3.17
CA ARG A 327 21.19 20.80 -2.87
C ARG A 327 20.86 21.77 -1.74
N TRP A 328 19.83 22.60 -1.91
CA TRP A 328 19.24 23.49 -0.91
C TRP A 328 17.75 23.21 -0.77
N THR A 329 17.30 22.78 0.40
CA THR A 329 15.87 22.72 0.72
C THR A 329 15.33 24.11 1.02
N GLN A 330 14.02 24.31 0.88
CA GLN A 330 13.38 25.60 1.09
C GLN A 330 13.68 26.15 2.50
N GLY A 331 14.28 27.35 2.57
CA GLY A 331 14.65 28.00 3.83
C GLY A 331 15.98 27.52 4.45
N ALA A 332 16.70 26.60 3.82
CA ALA A 332 17.99 26.14 4.30
C ALA A 332 19.05 27.26 4.29
N LYS A 333 19.81 27.36 5.38
CA LYS A 333 20.91 28.35 5.51
C LYS A 333 22.21 27.91 4.84
N GLN A 334 22.37 26.61 4.57
CA GLN A 334 23.52 26.00 3.90
C GLN A 334 23.04 24.86 3.02
N GLY A 335 23.82 24.52 1.98
CA GLY A 335 23.51 23.43 1.07
C GLY A 335 24.25 22.14 1.43
N THR A 336 23.87 21.06 0.76
CA THR A 336 24.52 19.75 0.88
C THR A 336 25.13 19.38 -0.48
N VAL A 337 26.39 18.94 -0.50
CA VAL A 337 27.03 18.42 -1.71
C VAL A 337 26.36 17.08 -2.06
N ILE A 338 25.77 16.97 -3.25
CA ILE A 338 25.14 15.72 -3.71
C ILE A 338 25.97 14.95 -4.73
N VAL A 339 26.86 15.63 -5.47
CA VAL A 339 27.86 14.99 -6.35
C VAL A 339 29.05 15.92 -6.58
N GLY A 340 30.26 15.34 -6.76
CA GLY A 340 31.51 16.07 -6.98
C GLY A 340 32.19 16.57 -5.70
N GLY A 341 32.98 17.64 -5.82
CA GLY A 341 33.72 18.28 -4.72
C GLY A 341 35.13 17.76 -4.48
N ASN A 342 35.63 16.81 -5.30
CA ASN A 342 36.95 16.17 -5.14
C ASN A 342 37.98 16.60 -6.20
N GLY A 343 37.85 17.82 -6.73
CA GLY A 343 38.75 18.38 -7.74
C GLY A 343 38.43 18.00 -9.18
N LEU A 344 39.24 18.53 -10.10
CA LEU A 344 39.18 18.25 -11.55
C LEU A 344 39.65 16.81 -11.82
N GLY A 345 38.86 16.04 -12.56
CA GLY A 345 39.26 14.70 -12.98
C GLY A 345 38.12 13.89 -13.61
N PRO A 346 38.43 12.80 -14.32
CA PRO A 346 37.45 11.87 -14.90
C PRO A 346 36.97 10.81 -13.91
N GLY A 347 37.42 10.83 -12.64
CA GLY A 347 36.99 9.89 -11.62
C GLY A 347 35.49 10.01 -11.32
N ALA A 348 34.87 8.93 -10.85
CA ALA A 348 33.42 8.83 -10.62
C ALA A 348 32.84 9.87 -9.62
N ASN A 349 33.71 10.60 -8.91
CA ASN A 349 33.40 11.66 -7.95
C ASN A 349 34.13 13.00 -8.25
N GLN A 350 34.61 13.19 -9.49
CA GLN A 350 35.34 14.36 -10.00
C GLN A 350 34.69 14.86 -11.31
N PHE A 351 34.90 16.14 -11.67
CA PHE A 351 34.38 16.72 -12.93
C PHE A 351 35.48 17.46 -13.70
N ASN A 352 35.65 17.21 -15.00
CA ASN A 352 36.71 17.84 -15.82
C ASN A 352 36.42 19.29 -16.26
N SER A 353 35.18 19.75 -16.19
CA SER A 353 34.73 21.14 -16.24
C SER A 353 33.21 21.11 -16.20
N LEU A 354 32.56 21.76 -15.23
CA LEU A 354 31.11 21.90 -15.24
C LEU A 354 30.73 23.08 -16.16
N ASP A 355 30.33 22.77 -17.39
CA ASP A 355 29.19 23.47 -17.98
C ASP A 355 28.04 22.48 -17.85
N ALA A 356 27.24 22.64 -16.80
CA ALA A 356 26.14 21.74 -16.50
C ALA A 356 24.89 22.55 -16.19
N SER A 357 23.90 22.45 -17.08
CA SER A 357 22.48 22.49 -16.76
C SER A 357 22.15 21.29 -15.86
N LEU A 358 21.45 21.55 -14.76
CA LEU A 358 20.84 20.52 -13.93
C LEU A 358 19.39 20.38 -14.39
N LEU A 359 18.87 19.15 -14.34
CA LEU A 359 17.54 18.69 -14.77
C LEU A 359 16.50 19.81 -14.94
N GLU A 360 15.75 19.81 -16.03
CA GLU A 360 14.35 20.24 -15.99
C GLU A 360 13.55 18.97 -16.23
N LEU A 361 12.84 18.47 -15.22
CA LEU A 361 11.74 17.54 -15.47
C LEU A 361 10.58 18.41 -15.93
N GLY A 362 10.38 18.46 -17.25
CA GLY A 362 9.17 19.03 -17.83
C GLY A 362 7.96 18.34 -17.21
N THR A 363 7.02 19.12 -16.68
CA THR A 363 5.75 18.60 -16.19
C THR A 363 5.01 17.89 -17.34
N LEU A 364 4.70 16.61 -17.15
CA LEU A 364 3.83 15.79 -18.00
C LEU A 364 2.58 16.58 -18.44
N ALA A 365 2.49 16.97 -19.72
CA ALA A 365 1.21 17.31 -20.33
C ALA A 365 0.47 16.00 -20.59
N LEU A 366 -0.40 15.63 -19.66
CA LEU A 366 -1.23 14.44 -19.79
C LEU A 366 -2.10 14.53 -21.06
N PRO A 367 -2.33 13.43 -21.80
CA PRO A 367 -3.25 13.42 -22.95
C PRO A 367 -4.63 13.95 -22.55
N ILE A 368 -5.33 14.64 -23.45
CA ILE A 368 -6.63 15.25 -23.12
C ILE A 368 -7.72 14.16 -23.12
N ALA A 369 -8.49 14.12 -22.02
CA ALA A 369 -9.78 13.43 -21.96
C ALA A 369 -10.91 14.46 -21.83
N LEU A 370 -11.88 14.37 -22.74
CA LEU A 370 -13.11 15.14 -22.67
C LEU A 370 -14.15 14.34 -21.90
N ILE A 371 -14.72 14.92 -20.85
CA ILE A 371 -15.78 14.28 -20.08
C ILE A 371 -17.05 15.10 -20.27
N TYR A 372 -18.11 14.45 -20.75
CA TYR A 372 -19.38 15.11 -20.93
C TYR A 372 -19.99 15.49 -19.57
N ARG A 373 -20.37 16.76 -19.41
CA ARG A 373 -21.13 17.25 -18.27
C ARG A 373 -22.34 18.05 -18.76
N GLY A 374 -23.54 17.62 -18.35
CA GLY A 374 -24.79 18.25 -18.78
C GLY A 374 -26.01 17.40 -18.45
N PRO A 375 -27.17 17.67 -19.07
CA PRO A 375 -28.44 16.97 -18.77
C PRO A 375 -28.43 15.46 -19.01
N ALA A 376 -27.40 14.94 -19.70
CA ALA A 376 -27.20 13.52 -20.01
C ALA A 376 -26.13 12.88 -19.10
N ALA A 377 -26.00 13.41 -17.87
CA ALA A 377 -25.08 12.93 -16.85
C ALA A 377 -25.77 12.99 -15.48
N CYS A 378 -25.62 11.95 -14.66
CA CYS A 378 -26.04 11.98 -13.25
C CYS A 378 -25.20 12.97 -12.42
N HIS A 379 -25.74 13.38 -11.27
CA HIS A 379 -25.05 14.29 -10.35
C HIS A 379 -23.75 13.63 -9.85
N GLY A 380 -22.62 14.35 -9.86
CA GLY A 380 -21.33 13.84 -9.37
C GLY A 380 -20.61 12.85 -10.28
N CYS A 381 -21.30 12.19 -11.21
CA CYS A 381 -20.73 11.15 -12.08
C CYS A 381 -19.59 11.64 -12.99
N SER A 382 -19.72 12.85 -13.52
CA SER A 382 -18.68 13.45 -14.37
C SER A 382 -17.42 13.77 -13.57
N GLU A 383 -17.60 14.22 -12.33
CA GLU A 383 -16.57 14.52 -11.36
C GLU A 383 -15.85 13.25 -10.91
N THR A 384 -16.60 12.20 -10.54
CA THR A 384 -16.03 10.91 -10.13
C THR A 384 -15.16 10.30 -11.23
N ILE A 385 -15.60 10.34 -12.49
CA ILE A 385 -14.77 9.84 -13.59
C ILE A 385 -13.55 10.75 -13.81
N ALA A 386 -13.72 12.06 -13.73
CA ALA A 386 -12.60 13.00 -13.85
C ALA A 386 -11.52 12.74 -12.81
N ASP A 387 -11.90 12.64 -11.54
CA ASP A 387 -11.02 12.37 -10.40
C ASP A 387 -10.15 11.14 -10.65
N ARG A 388 -10.76 10.08 -11.19
CA ARG A 388 -10.07 8.81 -11.51
C ARG A 388 -9.15 8.91 -12.72
N LEU A 389 -9.37 9.87 -13.62
CA LEU A 389 -8.58 10.06 -14.82
C LEU A 389 -7.50 11.15 -14.68
N ARG A 390 -7.56 12.01 -13.66
CA ARG A 390 -6.60 13.13 -13.48
C ARG A 390 -5.13 12.72 -13.39
N SER A 391 -4.83 11.47 -13.01
CA SER A 391 -3.46 10.96 -12.95
C SER A 391 -2.88 10.57 -14.32
N LYS A 392 -3.73 10.39 -15.33
CA LYS A 392 -3.35 9.90 -16.67
C LYS A 392 -3.79 10.81 -17.81
N TYR A 393 -4.76 11.67 -17.57
CA TYR A 393 -5.32 12.59 -18.57
C TYR A 393 -5.48 14.00 -18.01
N GLN A 394 -5.29 14.99 -18.88
CA GLN A 394 -5.76 16.34 -18.63
C GLN A 394 -7.27 16.34 -18.89
N ILE A 395 -8.05 16.67 -17.86
CA ILE A 395 -9.52 16.61 -17.93
C ILE A 395 -10.08 17.93 -18.39
N ILE A 396 -10.95 17.88 -19.40
CA ILE A 396 -11.73 19.02 -19.87
C ILE A 396 -13.20 18.61 -19.88
N TYR A 397 -14.04 19.37 -19.18
CA TYR A 397 -15.49 19.15 -19.22
C TYR A 397 -16.07 19.78 -20.49
N VAL A 398 -16.98 19.03 -21.13
CA VAL A 398 -17.64 19.44 -22.37
C VAL A 398 -19.14 19.27 -22.27
N GLY A 399 -19.91 20.19 -22.85
CA GLY A 399 -21.36 20.10 -22.80
C GLY A 399 -22.05 21.44 -23.08
N PRO A 400 -23.39 21.46 -23.08
CA PRO A 400 -24.17 22.61 -23.53
C PRO A 400 -24.02 23.87 -22.66
N LYS A 401 -23.52 23.73 -21.42
CA LYS A 401 -23.27 24.82 -20.47
C LYS A 401 -21.79 24.99 -20.12
N GLU A 402 -20.90 24.19 -20.70
CA GLU A 402 -19.46 24.26 -20.47
C GLU A 402 -18.80 25.25 -21.46
N GLN A 403 -17.56 25.64 -21.18
CA GLN A 403 -16.82 26.55 -22.07
C GLN A 403 -16.57 25.95 -23.46
N LEU A 404 -16.54 24.62 -23.55
CA LEU A 404 -16.37 23.86 -24.79
C LEU A 404 -17.55 22.90 -24.97
N ASP A 405 -18.07 22.83 -26.19
CA ASP A 405 -19.15 21.90 -26.56
C ASP A 405 -18.59 20.69 -27.34
N VAL A 406 -19.37 19.61 -27.43
CA VAL A 406 -18.97 18.39 -28.14
C VAL A 406 -19.16 18.60 -29.64
N ASN A 407 -18.06 18.89 -30.33
CA ASN A 407 -18.02 19.08 -31.77
C ASN A 407 -16.69 18.55 -32.35
N LYS A 408 -16.54 18.61 -33.67
CA LYS A 408 -15.37 18.07 -34.38
C LYS A 408 -14.05 18.69 -33.93
N ASP A 409 -14.02 20.00 -33.69
CA ASP A 409 -12.80 20.71 -33.31
C ASP A 409 -12.39 20.34 -31.89
N THR A 410 -13.35 20.33 -30.96
CA THR A 410 -13.10 19.91 -29.57
C THR A 410 -12.63 18.46 -29.50
N LEU A 411 -13.32 17.55 -30.20
CA LEU A 411 -12.98 16.11 -30.23
C LEU A 411 -11.61 15.86 -30.87
N SER A 412 -11.18 16.66 -31.83
CA SER A 412 -9.88 16.49 -32.49
C SER A 412 -8.67 16.71 -31.58
N MET A 413 -8.86 17.43 -30.47
CA MET A 413 -7.82 17.69 -29.47
C MET A 413 -7.68 16.55 -28.45
N ALA A 414 -8.66 15.65 -28.39
CA ALA A 414 -8.79 14.66 -27.34
C ALA A 414 -8.35 13.28 -27.79
N GLN A 415 -7.71 12.54 -26.88
CA GLN A 415 -7.43 11.13 -27.09
C GLN A 415 -8.61 10.26 -26.63
N LEU A 416 -9.35 10.72 -25.63
CA LEU A 416 -10.46 10.01 -25.01
C LEU A 416 -11.68 10.94 -24.88
N TYR A 417 -12.84 10.46 -25.28
CA TYR A 417 -14.14 11.04 -24.95
C TYR A 417 -14.87 10.10 -23.99
N VAL A 418 -15.41 10.63 -22.91
CA VAL A 418 -16.15 9.89 -21.90
C VAL A 418 -17.59 10.39 -21.82
N GLN A 419 -18.53 9.47 -22.00
CA GLN A 419 -19.95 9.68 -21.71
C GLN A 419 -20.28 8.99 -20.38
N PRO A 420 -20.58 9.75 -19.31
CA PRO A 420 -20.98 9.17 -18.03
C PRO A 420 -22.39 8.57 -18.10
N GLY A 421 -22.77 7.86 -17.04
CA GLY A 421 -24.14 7.46 -16.74
C GLY A 421 -25.06 8.65 -16.52
N GLY A 422 -26.36 8.41 -16.56
CA GLY A 422 -27.42 9.41 -16.46
C GLY A 422 -28.78 8.73 -16.36
N GLY A 423 -29.85 9.53 -16.42
CA GLY A 423 -31.22 9.03 -16.34
C GLY A 423 -31.69 8.28 -17.59
N ASP A 424 -33.00 8.21 -17.78
CA ASP A 424 -33.62 7.44 -18.85
C ASP A 424 -33.13 7.83 -20.26
N LEU A 425 -33.00 6.83 -21.13
CA LEU A 425 -32.48 6.99 -22.49
C LEU A 425 -33.38 7.84 -23.39
N ASP A 426 -34.70 7.69 -23.29
CA ASP A 426 -35.68 8.41 -24.11
C ASP A 426 -35.75 9.88 -23.72
N GLU A 427 -35.62 10.18 -22.42
CA GLU A 427 -35.52 11.56 -21.93
C GLU A 427 -34.19 12.22 -22.30
N THR A 428 -33.10 11.44 -22.30
CA THR A 428 -31.75 11.96 -22.50
C THR A 428 -31.39 12.15 -23.97
N TRP A 429 -31.84 11.25 -24.85
CA TRP A 429 -31.46 11.25 -26.27
C TRP A 429 -31.67 12.59 -27.00
N PRO A 430 -32.79 13.33 -26.83
CA PRO A 430 -32.99 14.64 -27.44
C PRO A 430 -31.87 15.66 -27.15
N HIS A 431 -31.22 15.56 -25.99
CA HIS A 431 -30.14 16.47 -25.57
C HIS A 431 -28.79 16.15 -26.20
N VAL A 432 -28.53 14.88 -26.55
CA VAL A 432 -27.22 14.41 -27.04
C VAL A 432 -27.21 13.98 -28.50
N ARG A 433 -28.38 13.82 -29.16
CA ARG A 433 -28.48 13.38 -30.56
C ARG A 433 -27.64 14.19 -31.55
N ARG A 434 -27.40 15.47 -31.25
CA ARG A 434 -26.58 16.37 -32.09
C ARG A 434 -25.10 15.98 -32.11
N TYR A 435 -24.61 15.27 -31.09
CA TYR A 435 -23.22 14.83 -30.97
C TYR A 435 -22.93 13.49 -31.67
N ALA A 436 -23.98 12.77 -32.11
CA ALA A 436 -23.85 11.45 -32.71
C ALA A 436 -22.98 11.41 -33.97
N SER A 437 -23.10 12.41 -34.86
CA SER A 437 -22.27 12.46 -36.08
C SER A 437 -20.81 12.80 -35.78
N PRO A 438 -20.49 13.86 -35.01
CA PRO A 438 -19.10 14.15 -34.61
C PRO A 438 -18.41 12.99 -33.89
N LEU A 439 -19.11 12.30 -32.97
CA LEU A 439 -18.54 11.18 -32.21
C LEU A 439 -18.26 9.97 -33.09
N ARG A 440 -19.14 9.64 -34.05
CA ARG A 440 -18.89 8.58 -35.04
C ARG A 440 -17.64 8.84 -35.86
N ASP A 441 -17.50 10.07 -36.35
CA ASP A 441 -16.35 10.46 -37.15
C ASP A 441 -15.06 10.45 -36.32
N TYR A 442 -15.12 10.95 -35.07
CA TYR A 442 -14.00 10.94 -34.13
C TYR A 442 -13.50 9.51 -33.86
N VAL A 443 -14.39 8.59 -33.50
CA VAL A 443 -14.02 7.19 -33.20
C VAL A 443 -13.49 6.50 -34.46
N ARG A 444 -14.16 6.61 -35.62
CA ARG A 444 -13.69 5.98 -36.86
C ARG A 444 -12.30 6.44 -37.28
N ASN A 445 -11.92 7.66 -36.93
CA ASN A 445 -10.62 8.26 -37.26
C ASN A 445 -9.52 8.04 -36.21
N GLY A 446 -9.75 7.24 -35.17
CA GLY A 446 -8.73 6.88 -34.17
C GLY A 446 -9.01 7.37 -32.75
N GLY A 447 -10.10 8.12 -32.56
CA GLY A 447 -10.58 8.55 -31.26
C GLY A 447 -11.03 7.38 -30.38
N ARG A 448 -10.92 7.56 -29.06
CA ARG A 448 -11.36 6.57 -28.08
C ARG A 448 -12.63 7.03 -27.38
N TYR A 449 -13.58 6.11 -27.23
CA TYR A 449 -14.84 6.33 -26.52
C TYR A 449 -14.92 5.42 -25.29
N LEU A 450 -15.31 5.99 -24.15
CA LEU A 450 -15.72 5.25 -22.95
C LEU A 450 -17.15 5.64 -22.58
N GLY A 451 -18.05 4.66 -22.53
CA GLY A 451 -19.41 4.83 -22.02
C GLY A 451 -19.64 4.01 -20.76
N THR A 452 -20.17 4.63 -19.70
CA THR A 452 -20.58 3.96 -18.47
C THR A 452 -22.09 4.09 -18.27
N CYS A 453 -22.76 3.03 -17.81
CA CYS A 453 -24.22 2.98 -17.63
C CYS A 453 -24.99 3.53 -18.85
N LEU A 454 -25.68 4.68 -18.73
CA LEU A 454 -26.34 5.36 -19.86
C LEU A 454 -25.39 5.64 -21.05
N GLY A 455 -24.15 6.01 -20.78
CA GLY A 455 -23.13 6.20 -21.82
C GLY A 455 -22.82 4.91 -22.59
N ALA A 456 -23.01 3.73 -21.97
CA ALA A 456 -22.91 2.45 -22.67
C ALA A 456 -24.15 2.21 -23.55
N TYR A 457 -25.37 2.49 -23.08
CA TYR A 457 -26.58 2.47 -23.92
C TYR A 457 -26.45 3.38 -25.14
N LEU A 458 -25.97 4.61 -24.93
CA LEU A 458 -25.77 5.58 -26.00
C LEU A 458 -24.73 5.15 -27.04
N ALA A 459 -23.88 4.15 -26.79
CA ALA A 459 -22.97 3.62 -27.80
C ALA A 459 -23.69 2.78 -28.89
N GLY A 460 -24.88 2.24 -28.56
CA GLY A 460 -25.72 1.42 -29.44
C GLY A 460 -26.36 2.21 -30.60
N THR A 461 -27.23 1.56 -31.37
CA THR A 461 -27.74 2.11 -32.63
C THR A 461 -29.14 2.75 -32.56
N LEU A 462 -30.02 2.36 -31.64
CA LEU A 462 -31.42 2.82 -31.62
C LEU A 462 -32.02 2.97 -30.20
N PRO A 463 -32.24 4.21 -29.71
CA PRO A 463 -31.52 5.43 -30.08
C PRO A 463 -30.08 5.40 -29.54
N GLY A 464 -29.13 5.96 -30.30
CA GLY A 464 -27.74 6.02 -29.85
C GLY A 464 -26.78 6.60 -30.89
N PHE A 465 -25.52 6.71 -30.51
CA PHE A 465 -24.44 7.26 -31.31
C PHE A 465 -23.99 6.33 -32.44
N ASP A 466 -24.43 5.08 -32.51
CA ASP A 466 -24.07 4.13 -33.57
C ASP A 466 -22.54 3.96 -33.67
N LEU A 467 -21.93 3.68 -32.52
CA LEU A 467 -20.48 3.50 -32.37
C LEU A 467 -20.04 2.04 -32.45
N LEU A 468 -20.98 1.08 -32.57
CA LEU A 468 -20.66 -0.34 -32.65
C LEU A 468 -20.75 -0.88 -34.09
N PRO A 469 -19.74 -1.63 -34.58
CA PRO A 469 -19.79 -2.28 -35.88
C PRO A 469 -20.88 -3.37 -35.92
N GLY A 470 -21.38 -3.69 -37.12
CA GLY A 470 -22.42 -4.72 -37.31
C GLY A 470 -23.83 -4.35 -36.81
N ARG A 471 -24.05 -3.09 -36.42
CA ARG A 471 -25.25 -2.63 -35.69
C ARG A 471 -25.41 -3.29 -34.31
N GLY A 472 -24.30 -3.41 -33.57
CA GLY A 472 -24.34 -3.84 -32.17
C GLY A 472 -25.40 -3.07 -31.38
N GLN A 473 -26.16 -3.79 -30.55
CA GLN A 473 -27.26 -3.25 -29.77
C GLN A 473 -26.94 -3.28 -28.27
N THR A 474 -27.68 -2.49 -27.53
CA THR A 474 -27.64 -2.41 -26.07
C THR A 474 -29.06 -2.50 -25.56
N ASP A 475 -29.27 -3.20 -24.45
CA ASP A 475 -30.59 -3.39 -23.86
C ASP A 475 -30.48 -3.51 -22.34
N GLN A 476 -31.59 -3.41 -21.63
CA GLN A 476 -31.63 -3.52 -20.18
C GLN A 476 -31.21 -4.92 -19.72
N TYR A 477 -30.29 -4.99 -18.75
CA TYR A 477 -29.91 -6.26 -18.14
C TYR A 477 -31.09 -6.89 -17.39
N ILE A 478 -31.90 -6.08 -16.71
CA ILE A 478 -33.02 -6.55 -15.87
C ILE A 478 -34.15 -7.23 -16.66
N THR A 479 -34.24 -7.00 -17.97
CA THR A 479 -35.20 -7.66 -18.87
C THR A 479 -34.65 -8.95 -19.47
N SER A 480 -33.38 -9.28 -19.23
CA SER A 480 -32.73 -10.49 -19.74
C SER A 480 -33.19 -11.75 -19.00
N LYS A 481 -33.23 -12.87 -19.73
CA LYS A 481 -33.66 -14.15 -19.16
C LYS A 481 -32.64 -14.62 -18.12
N GLY A 482 -33.10 -14.80 -16.87
CA GLY A 482 -32.25 -15.24 -15.77
C GLY A 482 -31.45 -14.13 -15.08
N ALA A 483 -31.82 -12.85 -15.29
CA ALA A 483 -31.25 -11.74 -14.53
C ALA A 483 -31.48 -11.95 -13.01
N LEU A 484 -30.46 -11.67 -12.20
CA LEU A 484 -30.54 -11.79 -10.74
C LEU A 484 -31.47 -10.74 -10.12
N ILE A 485 -31.61 -9.60 -10.81
CA ILE A 485 -32.37 -8.44 -10.37
C ILE A 485 -33.30 -8.04 -11.51
N THR A 486 -34.55 -7.74 -11.18
CA THR A 486 -35.63 -7.43 -12.13
C THR A 486 -36.20 -6.02 -11.96
N SER A 487 -35.53 -5.17 -11.18
CA SER A 487 -35.90 -3.78 -10.92
C SER A 487 -34.72 -2.84 -11.11
N GLU A 488 -35.00 -1.57 -11.40
CA GLU A 488 -34.01 -0.49 -11.55
C GLU A 488 -33.52 0.08 -10.20
N ILE A 489 -33.95 -0.51 -9.07
CA ILE A 489 -33.57 -0.08 -7.72
C ILE A 489 -32.06 -0.25 -7.51
N ASP A 490 -31.44 0.79 -6.95
CA ASP A 490 -30.04 0.84 -6.52
C ASP A 490 -29.66 -0.39 -5.69
N THR A 491 -28.64 -1.10 -6.15
CA THR A 491 -28.24 -2.39 -5.58
C THR A 491 -26.81 -2.75 -5.98
N VAL A 492 -26.32 -3.90 -5.52
CA VAL A 492 -25.01 -4.44 -5.87
C VAL A 492 -25.19 -5.81 -6.52
N VAL A 493 -24.70 -5.96 -7.75
CA VAL A 493 -24.78 -7.23 -8.50
C VAL A 493 -23.42 -7.93 -8.57
N PRO A 494 -23.38 -9.27 -8.39
CA PRO A 494 -22.21 -10.06 -8.73
C PRO A 494 -22.03 -10.17 -10.24
N LEU A 495 -20.79 -10.08 -10.71
CA LEU A 495 -20.39 -10.31 -12.10
C LEU A 495 -18.97 -10.90 -12.15
N TYR A 496 -18.64 -11.60 -13.23
CA TYR A 496 -17.29 -12.12 -13.46
C TYR A 496 -16.47 -11.13 -14.28
N TRP A 497 -15.54 -10.43 -13.64
CA TRP A 497 -14.59 -9.54 -14.29
C TRP A 497 -13.33 -10.32 -14.68
N ARG A 498 -13.17 -10.60 -15.98
CA ARG A 498 -12.11 -11.47 -16.51
C ARG A 498 -11.98 -12.81 -15.76
N GLY A 499 -13.12 -13.40 -15.39
CA GLY A 499 -13.21 -14.69 -14.69
C GLY A 499 -13.16 -14.61 -13.16
N ILE A 500 -12.93 -13.43 -12.58
CA ILE A 500 -12.93 -13.23 -11.12
C ILE A 500 -14.28 -12.65 -10.70
N LEU A 501 -14.94 -13.29 -9.74
CA LEU A 501 -16.20 -12.80 -9.18
C LEU A 501 -15.98 -11.44 -8.49
N ARG A 502 -16.79 -10.44 -8.85
CA ARG A 502 -16.79 -9.09 -8.28
C ARG A 502 -18.21 -8.61 -8.04
N HIS A 503 -18.38 -7.81 -7.00
CA HIS A 503 -19.64 -7.15 -6.68
C HIS A 503 -19.56 -5.69 -7.15
N VAL A 504 -20.52 -5.26 -7.99
CA VAL A 504 -20.53 -3.93 -8.62
C VAL A 504 -21.89 -3.27 -8.43
N TYR A 505 -21.90 -2.01 -8.04
CA TYR A 505 -23.05 -1.15 -7.90
C TYR A 505 -23.76 -1.05 -9.25
N PHE A 506 -25.07 -1.20 -9.18
CA PHE A 506 -25.94 -1.37 -10.31
C PHE A 506 -27.19 -0.52 -10.07
N GLN A 507 -27.41 0.38 -11.03
CA GLN A 507 -28.59 1.21 -11.15
C GLN A 507 -28.89 1.26 -12.64
N ASP A 508 -29.91 0.50 -13.06
CA ASP A 508 -30.28 0.25 -14.46
C ASP A 508 -29.11 0.02 -15.45
N GLY A 509 -28.37 -1.08 -15.26
CA GLY A 509 -27.21 -1.41 -16.08
C GLY A 509 -27.52 -2.11 -17.41
N THR A 510 -26.72 -1.80 -18.44
CA THR A 510 -26.85 -2.33 -19.81
C THR A 510 -26.32 -3.76 -19.95
N ARG A 511 -26.94 -4.57 -20.79
CA ARG A 511 -26.32 -5.75 -21.44
C ARG A 511 -25.83 -5.41 -22.84
N LEU A 512 -24.64 -5.88 -23.19
CA LEU A 512 -23.99 -5.56 -24.47
C LEU A 512 -24.21 -6.68 -25.49
N MET A 513 -24.99 -6.43 -26.55
CA MET A 513 -25.20 -7.37 -27.64
C MET A 513 -24.21 -7.08 -28.78
N ILE A 514 -23.01 -7.63 -28.64
CA ILE A 514 -21.89 -7.36 -29.54
C ILE A 514 -21.84 -8.38 -30.68
N ASP A 515 -21.90 -7.90 -31.92
CA ASP A 515 -21.62 -8.71 -33.11
C ASP A 515 -20.10 -8.92 -33.26
N ARG A 516 -19.65 -10.09 -32.80
CA ARG A 516 -18.23 -10.49 -32.87
C ARG A 516 -17.77 -10.85 -34.28
N THR A 517 -18.69 -11.03 -35.23
CA THR A 517 -18.35 -11.32 -36.63
C THR A 517 -17.99 -10.06 -37.41
N ALA A 518 -18.51 -8.90 -36.98
CA ALA A 518 -18.27 -7.62 -37.62
C ALA A 518 -16.91 -6.99 -37.24
N ALA A 519 -16.46 -7.12 -35.99
CA ALA A 519 -15.12 -6.70 -35.57
C ALA A 519 -14.68 -7.41 -34.26
N PRO A 520 -13.36 -7.56 -34.03
CA PRO A 520 -12.84 -8.14 -32.78
C PRO A 520 -13.33 -7.35 -31.56
N ALA A 521 -13.85 -8.09 -30.58
CA ALA A 521 -14.29 -7.56 -29.30
C ALA A 521 -13.57 -8.28 -28.15
N GLU A 522 -13.08 -7.52 -27.19
CA GLU A 522 -12.51 -8.01 -25.94
C GLU A 522 -13.60 -7.94 -24.85
N ILE A 523 -13.98 -9.09 -24.31
CA ILE A 523 -14.94 -9.17 -23.21
C ILE A 523 -14.20 -9.01 -21.90
N LEU A 524 -14.56 -7.98 -21.13
CA LEU A 524 -13.93 -7.67 -19.86
C LEU A 524 -14.75 -8.20 -18.69
N ALA A 525 -16.07 -8.21 -18.79
CA ALA A 525 -16.94 -8.75 -17.76
C ALA A 525 -18.24 -9.35 -18.30
N VAL A 526 -18.74 -10.35 -17.57
CA VAL A 526 -20.03 -11.00 -17.82
C VAL A 526 -20.86 -11.05 -16.53
N TYR A 527 -22.16 -10.80 -16.62
CA TYR A 527 -23.09 -11.03 -15.52
C TYR A 527 -23.20 -12.54 -15.22
N THR A 528 -23.73 -12.89 -14.04
CA THR A 528 -23.87 -14.29 -13.60
C THR A 528 -24.77 -15.14 -14.51
N ASN A 529 -25.66 -14.53 -15.30
CA ASN A 529 -26.49 -15.20 -16.29
C ASN A 529 -25.82 -15.36 -17.67
N GLY A 530 -24.56 -14.94 -17.81
CA GLY A 530 -23.77 -15.06 -19.05
C GLY A 530 -23.86 -13.87 -20.00
N GLU A 531 -24.71 -12.87 -19.71
CA GLU A 531 -24.80 -11.65 -20.51
C GLU A 531 -23.54 -10.79 -20.37
N ILE A 532 -23.16 -10.06 -21.43
CA ILE A 532 -21.93 -9.25 -21.43
C ILE A 532 -22.20 -7.94 -20.66
N ALA A 533 -21.41 -7.72 -19.60
CA ALA A 533 -21.50 -6.53 -18.75
C ALA A 533 -20.50 -5.43 -19.14
N ALA A 534 -19.32 -5.79 -19.63
CA ALA A 534 -18.32 -4.82 -20.10
C ALA A 534 -17.46 -5.38 -21.23
N ALA A 535 -17.16 -4.54 -22.22
CA ALA A 535 -16.38 -4.95 -23.38
C ALA A 535 -15.71 -3.76 -24.08
N VAL A 536 -14.69 -4.06 -24.87
CA VAL A 536 -14.03 -3.11 -25.79
C VAL A 536 -14.09 -3.66 -27.20
N GLN A 537 -14.58 -2.87 -28.15
CA GLN A 537 -14.66 -3.24 -29.56
C GLN A 537 -13.99 -2.18 -30.45
N ASN A 538 -13.35 -2.64 -31.52
CA ASN A 538 -12.75 -1.74 -32.51
C ASN A 538 -13.82 -1.19 -33.47
N ASN A 539 -13.74 0.09 -33.82
CA ASN A 539 -14.56 0.70 -34.87
C ASN A 539 -13.71 1.67 -35.71
N GLY A 540 -13.48 1.31 -36.98
CA GLY A 540 -12.52 2.01 -37.83
C GLY A 540 -11.10 1.92 -37.25
N LYS A 541 -10.43 3.08 -37.09
CA LYS A 541 -9.10 3.18 -36.44
C LYS A 541 -9.18 3.35 -34.92
N GLY A 542 -10.36 3.61 -34.36
CA GLY A 542 -10.56 3.87 -32.92
C GLY A 542 -11.13 2.68 -32.15
N ARG A 543 -11.40 2.91 -30.87
CA ARG A 543 -11.91 1.89 -29.94
C ARG A 543 -13.05 2.43 -29.08
N VAL A 544 -14.01 1.55 -28.80
CA VAL A 544 -15.21 1.84 -28.02
C VAL A 544 -15.23 0.90 -26.84
N GLY A 545 -15.06 1.42 -25.63
CA GLY A 545 -15.25 0.67 -24.39
C GLY A 545 -16.57 1.02 -23.73
N MET A 546 -17.25 0.00 -23.22
CA MET A 546 -18.57 0.10 -22.63
C MET A 546 -18.64 -0.69 -21.33
N VAL A 547 -19.37 -0.13 -20.36
CA VAL A 547 -19.65 -0.75 -19.06
C VAL A 547 -21.12 -0.57 -18.76
N GLY A 548 -21.84 -1.68 -18.66
CA GLY A 548 -23.24 -1.70 -18.27
C GLY A 548 -23.47 -1.30 -16.81
N PRO A 549 -22.73 -1.87 -15.83
CA PRO A 549 -22.81 -1.43 -14.43
C PRO A 549 -22.40 0.05 -14.27
N HIS A 550 -22.61 0.61 -13.07
CA HIS A 550 -22.46 2.05 -12.79
C HIS A 550 -21.16 2.34 -11.98
N PRO A 551 -19.95 2.12 -12.54
CA PRO A 551 -18.68 2.29 -11.82
C PRO A 551 -18.38 3.73 -11.38
N GLU A 552 -19.13 4.70 -11.87
CA GLU A 552 -19.03 6.15 -11.64
C GLU A 552 -19.88 6.67 -10.48
N ALA A 553 -20.60 5.81 -9.75
CA ALA A 553 -21.32 6.20 -8.54
C ALA A 553 -20.38 6.88 -7.52
N ASP A 554 -20.89 7.86 -6.77
CA ASP A 554 -20.11 8.70 -5.84
C ASP A 554 -20.08 8.14 -4.40
N GLU A 555 -19.35 8.80 -3.49
CA GLU A 555 -19.22 8.41 -2.07
C GLU A 555 -20.49 8.62 -1.25
N ASN A 556 -21.51 9.33 -1.76
CA ASN A 556 -22.78 9.54 -1.07
C ASN A 556 -23.79 8.45 -1.41
N ASP A 557 -23.73 7.92 -2.65
CA ASP A 557 -24.57 6.83 -3.12
C ASP A 557 -24.00 5.44 -2.77
N MET A 558 -22.74 5.38 -2.31
CA MET A 558 -22.05 4.15 -1.90
C MET A 558 -21.53 4.21 -0.46
N ASN A 559 -21.59 3.10 0.28
CA ASN A 559 -20.79 2.94 1.50
C ASN A 559 -19.29 3.10 1.15
N TYR A 560 -18.58 3.95 1.90
CA TYR A 560 -17.20 4.43 1.70
C TYR A 560 -16.15 3.34 1.39
N GLU A 561 -16.39 2.08 1.78
CA GLU A 561 -15.48 0.93 1.61
C GLU A 561 -15.45 0.33 0.19
N ASN A 562 -16.51 0.53 -0.62
CA ASN A 562 -16.55 0.02 -1.99
C ASN A 562 -15.75 0.89 -2.98
N THR A 563 -15.44 2.15 -2.67
CA THR A 563 -14.87 3.11 -3.62
C THR A 563 -13.51 2.68 -4.20
N PHE A 564 -12.68 1.94 -3.44
CA PHE A 564 -11.33 1.50 -3.86
C PHE A 564 -11.36 0.32 -4.84
N ARG A 565 -12.31 -0.62 -4.69
CA ARG A 565 -12.45 -1.80 -5.59
C ARG A 565 -12.98 -1.43 -6.98
N TYR A 566 -13.69 -0.29 -7.08
CA TYR A 566 -14.30 0.24 -8.31
C TYR A 566 -13.33 1.15 -9.08
N LEU A 567 -12.33 1.71 -8.40
CA LEU A 567 -11.24 2.50 -8.97
C LEU A 567 -10.51 1.76 -10.11
N LEU A 568 -10.40 0.45 -9.98
CA LEU A 568 -9.72 -0.43 -10.94
C LEU A 568 -10.54 -0.69 -12.21
N ILE A 569 -11.88 -0.66 -12.15
CA ILE A 569 -12.75 -1.02 -13.28
C ILE A 569 -12.56 -0.04 -14.44
N ILE A 570 -12.72 1.27 -14.20
CA ILE A 570 -12.52 2.33 -15.19
C ILE A 570 -11.10 2.28 -15.75
N CYS A 571 -10.11 2.02 -14.89
CA CYS A 571 -8.73 1.83 -15.30
C CYS A 571 -8.52 0.60 -16.18
N PHE A 572 -9.22 -0.52 -15.98
CA PHE A 572 -9.07 -1.72 -16.82
C PHE A 572 -9.58 -1.50 -18.24
N ILE A 573 -10.77 -0.90 -18.36
CA ILE A 573 -11.38 -0.62 -19.66
C ILE A 573 -10.53 0.41 -20.39
N ILE A 574 -10.14 1.47 -19.69
CA ILE A 574 -8.86 2.17 -19.82
C ILE A 574 -7.81 1.60 -20.78
N HIS A 575 -7.02 0.70 -20.20
CA HIS A 575 -5.91 0.02 -20.85
C HIS A 575 -6.37 -0.82 -22.06
N ALA A 576 -7.55 -1.44 -21.99
CA ALA A 576 -8.10 -2.22 -23.10
C ALA A 576 -8.48 -1.32 -24.31
N ILE A 577 -9.11 -0.17 -24.07
CA ILE A 577 -9.38 0.87 -25.09
C ILE A 577 -8.04 1.40 -25.66
N ASN A 578 -7.00 1.49 -24.84
CA ASN A 578 -5.70 1.99 -25.28
C ASN A 578 -4.89 1.00 -26.12
N GLY A 579 -5.38 -0.24 -26.32
CA GLY A 579 -4.64 -1.27 -27.04
C GLY A 579 -3.40 -1.76 -26.32
N GLN A 580 -3.31 -1.49 -25.02
CA GLN A 580 -2.28 -2.01 -24.14
C GLN A 580 -2.66 -3.38 -23.57
N THR A 581 -3.42 -4.17 -24.34
CA THR A 581 -3.47 -5.60 -24.13
C THR A 581 -2.23 -6.25 -24.73
N LYS A 582 -1.08 -6.05 -24.06
CA LYS A 582 -0.23 -7.23 -23.84
C LYS A 582 -1.16 -8.30 -23.25
N LYS A 583 -0.94 -9.58 -23.53
CA LYS A 583 -1.34 -10.61 -22.55
C LYS A 583 -0.91 -10.01 -21.22
N ILE A 584 -1.85 -9.59 -20.38
CA ILE A 584 -1.55 -9.33 -19.00
C ILE A 584 -1.35 -10.76 -18.48
N THR A 585 -0.15 -11.30 -18.75
CA THR A 585 0.40 -12.44 -18.07
C THR A 585 0.58 -11.96 -16.65
N LYS A 586 -0.50 -11.87 -15.88
CA LYS A 586 -0.50 -11.71 -14.42
C LYS A 586 0.25 -10.48 -13.82
N GLU A 587 1.08 -9.78 -14.59
CA GLU A 587 2.01 -8.75 -14.15
C GLU A 587 1.45 -7.36 -14.51
N ASN A 588 1.40 -6.48 -13.51
CA ASN A 588 0.98 -5.06 -13.51
C ASN A 588 -0.49 -4.75 -13.18
N VAL A 589 -1.19 -5.67 -12.52
CA VAL A 589 -2.26 -5.30 -11.58
C VAL A 589 -1.81 -5.76 -10.20
N PHE A 590 -0.87 -5.03 -9.63
CA PHE A 590 -0.46 -5.25 -8.25
C PHE A 590 -1.61 -4.82 -7.33
N VAL A 591 -2.51 -5.75 -7.02
CA VAL A 591 -3.17 -5.76 -5.70
C VAL A 591 -2.23 -6.57 -4.83
N GLY A 592 -1.11 -5.98 -4.43
CA GLY A 592 -0.34 -6.58 -3.35
C GLY A 592 -1.13 -6.34 -2.08
N HIS A 593 -1.59 -7.41 -1.43
CA HIS A 593 -2.13 -7.33 -0.08
C HIS A 593 -1.08 -6.77 0.88
N PHE A 594 0.21 -6.92 0.56
CA PHE A 594 1.33 -6.34 1.29
C PHE A 594 1.89 -5.08 0.58
N SER A 595 1.95 -3.95 1.29
CA SER A 595 2.35 -2.66 0.69
C SER A 595 3.85 -2.35 0.87
N ASN A 596 4.56 -2.07 -0.24
CA ASN A 596 5.96 -1.60 -0.20
C ASN A 596 6.17 -0.24 0.48
N ASN A 597 5.11 0.56 0.66
CA ASN A 597 5.19 1.86 1.32
C ASN A 597 5.12 1.76 2.85
N LYS A 598 4.83 0.57 3.40
CA LYS A 598 4.72 0.30 4.84
C LYS A 598 5.65 -0.85 5.26
N LYS A 599 6.91 -0.76 4.85
CA LYS A 599 7.98 -1.69 5.19
C LYS A 599 8.71 -1.21 6.44
N TYR A 600 8.95 -2.09 7.40
CA TYR A 600 9.92 -1.87 8.47
C TYR A 600 11.05 -2.89 8.36
N ALA A 601 12.27 -2.47 8.69
CA ALA A 601 13.47 -3.29 8.61
C ALA A 601 14.24 -3.20 9.90
N ILE A 602 14.67 -4.35 10.40
CA ILE A 602 15.42 -4.51 11.63
C ILE A 602 16.73 -5.22 11.25
N ASP A 603 17.81 -4.46 11.32
CA ASP A 603 19.14 -4.98 11.03
C ASP A 603 19.62 -5.88 12.18
N ASP A 604 20.36 -6.94 11.84
CA ASP A 604 21.05 -7.83 12.78
C ASP A 604 20.15 -8.63 13.74
N CYS A 605 18.83 -8.75 13.49
CA CYS A 605 17.93 -9.64 14.23
C CYS A 605 17.61 -10.90 13.42
N ILE A 606 17.89 -12.06 14.00
CA ILE A 606 17.24 -13.33 13.62
C ILE A 606 16.16 -13.62 14.66
N PRO A 607 14.86 -13.68 14.30
CA PRO A 607 13.81 -14.02 15.25
C PRO A 607 13.98 -15.46 15.73
N LEU A 608 13.85 -15.67 17.04
CA LEU A 608 13.97 -16.98 17.71
C LEU A 608 12.67 -17.42 18.41
N ALA A 609 11.91 -16.47 18.97
CA ALA A 609 10.64 -16.73 19.62
C ALA A 609 9.77 -15.47 19.65
N PHE A 610 8.47 -15.64 19.92
CA PHE A 610 7.51 -14.58 20.15
C PHE A 610 6.94 -14.66 21.56
N GLY A 611 6.48 -13.53 22.10
CA GLY A 611 5.80 -13.52 23.39
C GLY A 611 5.79 -12.12 23.97
N ASP A 612 4.79 -11.81 24.78
CA ASP A 612 4.70 -10.51 25.46
C ASP A 612 5.55 -10.53 26.73
N PHE A 613 6.78 -10.05 26.61
CA PHE A 613 7.77 -10.10 27.69
C PHE A 613 7.38 -9.17 28.84
N ASN A 614 6.77 -8.02 28.51
CA ASN A 614 6.55 -6.93 29.45
C ASN A 614 5.12 -6.89 30.04
N ALA A 615 4.26 -7.82 29.60
CA ALA A 615 2.86 -7.97 29.96
C ALA A 615 2.04 -6.69 29.67
N ASP A 616 2.16 -6.12 28.47
CA ASP A 616 1.34 -5.00 27.98
C ASP A 616 0.24 -5.38 26.98
N LYS A 617 0.14 -6.68 26.65
CA LYS A 617 -0.72 -7.36 25.68
C LYS A 617 -0.23 -7.31 24.23
N ILE A 618 0.92 -6.70 23.97
CA ILE A 618 1.49 -6.63 22.63
C ILE A 618 2.59 -7.67 22.54
N VAL A 619 2.53 -8.54 21.53
CA VAL A 619 3.56 -9.57 21.37
C VAL A 619 4.90 -8.95 20.97
N ASP A 620 5.94 -9.28 21.74
CA ASP A 620 7.32 -8.87 21.51
C ASP A 620 8.09 -9.93 20.70
N ILE A 621 9.24 -9.52 20.15
CA ILE A 621 10.09 -10.40 19.33
C ILE A 621 11.42 -10.64 20.03
N PHE A 622 11.75 -11.91 20.24
CA PHE A 622 13.05 -12.33 20.76
C PHE A 622 14.02 -12.60 19.60
N CYS A 623 15.14 -11.90 19.58
CA CYS A 623 16.12 -11.96 18.49
C CYS A 623 17.49 -12.44 18.95
N ARG A 624 18.16 -13.20 18.08
CA ARG A 624 19.62 -13.31 18.07
C ARG A 624 20.23 -12.10 17.37
N ASN A 625 21.11 -11.39 18.06
CA ASN A 625 21.97 -10.39 17.45
C ASN A 625 23.13 -11.05 16.69
N THR A 626 23.20 -10.82 15.39
CA THR A 626 24.21 -11.46 14.52
C THR A 626 25.63 -10.91 14.68
N LYS A 627 25.79 -9.66 15.14
CA LYS A 627 27.10 -9.01 15.34
C LYS A 627 27.72 -9.32 16.69
N ALA A 628 26.91 -9.32 17.75
CA ALA A 628 27.35 -9.50 19.13
C ALA A 628 27.16 -10.93 19.64
N ASN A 629 26.48 -11.80 18.88
CA ASN A 629 26.12 -13.16 19.28
C ASN A 629 25.46 -13.19 20.68
N SER A 630 24.43 -12.35 20.81
CA SER A 630 23.71 -12.09 22.05
C SER A 630 22.20 -12.22 21.82
N ILE A 631 21.42 -12.34 22.89
CA ILE A 631 19.96 -12.25 22.84
C ILE A 631 19.51 -10.81 23.05
N VAL A 632 18.53 -10.39 22.24
CA VAL A 632 17.90 -9.07 22.26
C VAL A 632 16.40 -9.26 22.31
N VAL A 633 15.73 -8.52 23.19
CA VAL A 633 14.26 -8.44 23.22
C VAL A 633 13.85 -7.14 22.55
N MET A 634 12.99 -7.24 21.54
CA MET A 634 12.45 -6.09 20.84
C MET A 634 11.02 -5.85 21.32
N LEU A 635 10.87 -4.80 22.13
CA LEU A 635 9.55 -4.44 22.66
C LEU A 635 8.73 -3.73 21.60
N ASN A 636 7.55 -4.26 21.33
CA ASN A 636 6.63 -3.73 20.33
C ASN A 636 5.67 -2.70 20.94
N ASP A 637 5.03 -1.86 20.11
CA ASP A 637 4.09 -0.82 20.57
C ASP A 637 2.96 -0.58 19.54
N ASP A 638 1.80 -0.11 20.01
CA ASP A 638 0.54 0.04 19.24
C ASP A 638 0.60 1.06 18.09
N ARG A 639 1.71 1.81 17.99
CA ARG A 639 1.92 2.90 17.01
C ARG A 639 3.18 2.76 16.19
N SER A 640 4.12 1.89 16.59
CA SER A 640 5.42 1.79 15.95
C SER A 640 5.95 0.37 16.11
N PRO A 641 6.23 -0.34 14.99
CA PRO A 641 6.94 -1.60 15.04
C PRO A 641 8.27 -1.40 15.77
N THR A 642 8.46 -2.09 16.90
CA THR A 642 9.72 -2.18 17.65
C THR A 642 10.33 -0.84 18.11
N SER A 643 9.87 -0.34 19.26
CA SER A 643 10.28 0.97 19.78
C SER A 643 11.55 0.93 20.63
N LYS A 644 11.88 -0.22 21.24
CA LYS A 644 13.00 -0.36 22.18
C LYS A 644 13.72 -1.69 22.05
N VAL A 645 15.04 -1.61 21.88
CA VAL A 645 15.96 -2.74 21.92
C VAL A 645 16.45 -2.90 23.35
N GLN A 646 16.17 -4.04 23.96
CA GLN A 646 16.75 -4.40 25.24
C GLN A 646 17.79 -5.51 25.07
N TYR A 647 19.03 -5.20 25.42
CA TYR A 647 20.16 -6.11 25.32
C TYR A 647 20.35 -6.89 26.60
N ILE A 648 20.46 -8.22 26.54
CA ILE A 648 20.27 -9.01 27.76
C ILE A 648 21.33 -10.07 28.06
N ALA A 649 22.00 -10.71 27.10
CA ALA A 649 23.08 -11.65 27.46
C ALA A 649 24.04 -11.94 26.31
N ASN A 650 25.35 -12.01 26.60
CA ASN A 650 26.35 -12.57 25.69
C ASN A 650 26.44 -14.09 25.88
N ILE A 651 26.33 -14.85 24.80
CA ILE A 651 26.42 -16.32 24.85
C ILE A 651 27.68 -16.77 24.10
N THR A 652 28.47 -17.63 24.73
CA THR A 652 29.65 -18.25 24.12
C THR A 652 29.25 -19.48 23.31
N GLY A 653 29.07 -19.34 22.00
CA GLY A 653 28.65 -20.44 21.11
C GLY A 653 27.64 -19.98 20.05
N ILE A 654 27.34 -20.78 19.04
CA ILE A 654 26.33 -20.42 18.03
C ILE A 654 24.95 -20.79 18.59
N ILE A 655 24.07 -19.81 18.74
CA ILE A 655 22.66 -19.99 19.13
C ILE A 655 21.88 -20.52 17.93
N TYR A 656 21.21 -21.66 18.10
CA TYR A 656 20.40 -22.31 17.07
C TYR A 656 18.91 -22.03 17.23
N ASP A 657 18.41 -22.00 18.47
CA ASP A 657 16.99 -21.83 18.76
C ASP A 657 16.77 -21.26 20.16
N ALA A 658 15.58 -20.72 20.44
CA ALA A 658 15.15 -20.32 21.77
C ALA A 658 13.68 -20.70 22.01
N LEU A 659 13.38 -21.12 23.22
CA LEU A 659 12.03 -21.52 23.63
C LEU A 659 11.54 -20.50 24.67
N ALA A 660 10.44 -19.82 24.39
CA ALA A 660 9.83 -18.85 25.30
C ALA A 660 8.67 -19.49 26.06
N ALA A 661 8.75 -19.49 27.40
CA ALA A 661 7.70 -20.01 28.28
C ALA A 661 7.94 -19.54 29.72
N ASP A 662 6.94 -19.71 30.59
CA ASP A 662 7.09 -19.56 32.04
C ASP A 662 7.55 -20.89 32.65
N PHE A 663 8.87 -21.08 32.73
CA PHE A 663 9.46 -22.37 33.13
C PHE A 663 9.55 -22.54 34.65
N ASP A 664 9.53 -21.46 35.42
CA ASP A 664 9.57 -21.50 36.89
C ASP A 664 8.22 -21.25 37.57
N GLY A 665 7.19 -20.92 36.80
CA GLY A 665 5.84 -20.66 37.27
C GLY A 665 5.71 -19.30 37.95
N ASP A 666 6.58 -18.32 37.71
CA ASP A 666 6.47 -17.01 38.37
C ASP A 666 5.54 -16.01 37.64
N SER A 667 4.84 -16.48 36.60
CA SER A 667 3.94 -15.69 35.74
C SER A 667 4.66 -14.59 34.98
N LYS A 668 5.91 -14.88 34.58
CA LYS A 668 6.71 -14.06 33.67
C LYS A 668 7.34 -14.95 32.62
N LEU A 669 7.65 -14.35 31.47
CA LEU A 669 8.19 -15.08 30.34
C LEU A 669 9.71 -15.25 30.52
N ASP A 670 10.17 -16.50 30.48
CA ASP A 670 11.57 -16.91 30.48
C ASP A 670 11.99 -17.37 29.08
N LEU A 671 13.30 -17.53 28.87
CA LEU A 671 13.83 -18.17 27.66
C LEU A 671 14.72 -19.36 28.00
N PHE A 672 14.53 -20.46 27.28
CA PHE A 672 15.49 -21.56 27.21
C PHE A 672 16.28 -21.47 25.90
N ILE A 673 17.59 -21.24 25.97
CA ILE A 673 18.45 -21.07 24.79
C ILE A 673 19.13 -22.38 24.43
N ILE A 674 19.12 -22.71 23.14
CA ILE A 674 19.77 -23.89 22.57
C ILE A 674 20.96 -23.43 21.72
N TYR A 675 22.15 -23.92 22.06
CA TYR A 675 23.40 -23.48 21.43
C TYR A 675 24.41 -24.61 21.29
N LYS A 676 25.36 -24.43 20.37
CA LYS A 676 26.56 -25.27 20.25
C LYS A 676 27.81 -24.47 20.56
N THR A 677 28.70 -25.03 21.38
CA THR A 677 30.03 -24.49 21.62
C THR A 677 30.99 -24.96 20.51
N LYS A 678 32.08 -24.25 20.26
CA LYS A 678 33.07 -24.64 19.24
C LYS A 678 33.78 -25.97 19.53
N SER A 679 33.70 -26.48 20.76
CA SER A 679 34.30 -27.75 21.17
C SER A 679 33.46 -28.97 20.76
N ASP A 680 32.14 -28.82 20.63
CA ASP A 680 31.20 -29.95 20.59
C ASP A 680 30.18 -29.78 19.46
N GLU A 681 30.47 -30.36 18.29
CA GLU A 681 29.55 -30.30 17.13
C GLU A 681 28.47 -31.39 17.15
N SER A 682 28.61 -32.42 17.99
CA SER A 682 27.78 -33.65 17.98
C SER A 682 26.45 -33.54 18.72
N PHE A 683 26.30 -32.59 19.65
CA PHE A 683 25.07 -32.37 20.43
C PHE A 683 24.83 -30.88 20.66
N TYR A 684 23.64 -30.54 21.15
CA TYR A 684 23.24 -29.21 21.57
C TYR A 684 23.31 -29.08 23.10
N SER A 685 23.76 -27.93 23.57
CA SER A 685 23.68 -27.53 24.97
C SER A 685 22.46 -26.63 25.19
N GLY A 686 21.91 -26.66 26.41
CA GLY A 686 20.78 -25.84 26.81
C GLY A 686 21.07 -24.99 28.05
N GLY A 687 20.35 -23.89 28.22
CA GLY A 687 20.40 -23.08 29.42
C GLY A 687 19.29 -22.06 29.52
N PHE A 688 18.96 -21.66 30.74
CA PHE A 688 17.87 -20.72 31.02
C PHE A 688 18.37 -19.27 31.11
N LEU A 689 17.50 -18.36 30.66
CA LEU A 689 17.52 -16.93 30.93
C LEU A 689 16.20 -16.57 31.61
N TRP A 690 16.21 -16.50 32.94
CA TRP A 690 15.02 -16.15 33.74
C TRP A 690 14.61 -14.70 33.56
N GLY A 691 13.34 -14.42 33.28
CA GLY A 691 12.78 -13.09 33.03
C GLY A 691 12.19 -12.41 34.28
N ASP A 692 12.15 -11.08 34.28
CA ASP A 692 11.46 -10.29 35.31
C ASP A 692 10.47 -9.24 34.76
N ARG A 693 10.06 -9.36 33.49
CA ARG A 693 9.31 -8.39 32.66
C ARG A 693 10.07 -7.13 32.27
N VAL A 694 11.27 -6.94 32.82
CA VAL A 694 12.15 -5.85 32.47
C VAL A 694 13.42 -6.40 31.87
N LYS A 695 14.06 -7.43 32.43
CA LYS A 695 15.32 -8.00 31.95
C LYS A 695 15.29 -9.52 32.07
N LEU A 696 16.15 -10.19 31.31
CA LEU A 696 16.50 -11.59 31.57
C LEU A 696 17.79 -11.64 32.39
N SER A 697 17.97 -12.74 33.11
CA SER A 697 19.19 -13.06 33.85
C SER A 697 20.33 -13.53 32.92
N ASP A 698 21.53 -13.69 33.48
CA ASP A 698 22.64 -14.34 32.78
C ASP A 698 22.33 -15.82 32.50
N LEU A 699 22.93 -16.37 31.44
CA LEU A 699 22.73 -17.76 31.03
C LEU A 699 23.08 -18.72 32.16
N GLN A 700 22.11 -19.56 32.55
CA GLN A 700 22.27 -20.66 33.49
C GLN A 700 22.24 -22.00 32.73
N PRO A 701 23.39 -22.59 32.38
CA PRO A 701 23.44 -23.87 31.68
C PRO A 701 22.85 -24.99 32.52
N ILE A 702 22.24 -25.97 31.84
CA ILE A 702 21.82 -27.22 32.48
C ILE A 702 22.84 -28.34 32.23
N THR A 703 22.81 -29.38 33.06
CA THR A 703 23.71 -30.54 32.94
C THR A 703 23.38 -31.45 31.76
N TYR A 704 22.16 -31.36 31.22
CA TYR A 704 21.69 -32.23 30.14
C TYR A 704 22.04 -31.67 28.76
N SER A 705 22.31 -32.58 27.84
CA SER A 705 22.60 -32.29 26.43
C SER A 705 21.53 -32.91 25.53
N PHE A 706 21.35 -32.35 24.34
CA PHE A 706 20.31 -32.76 23.40
C PHE A 706 20.89 -33.18 22.05
N GLN A 707 20.43 -34.29 21.50
CA GLN A 707 20.82 -34.71 20.13
C GLN A 707 19.94 -34.04 19.06
N THR A 708 18.68 -33.75 19.42
CA THR A 708 17.71 -33.00 18.61
C THR A 708 17.36 -31.70 19.33
N ILE A 709 16.92 -30.68 18.59
CA ILE A 709 16.37 -29.47 19.22
C ILE A 709 15.10 -29.88 19.97
N PRO A 710 14.99 -29.63 21.30
CA PRO A 710 13.80 -29.98 22.07
C PRO A 710 12.62 -29.07 21.74
N THR A 711 11.41 -29.56 22.05
CA THR A 711 10.16 -28.79 21.96
C THR A 711 9.55 -28.62 23.35
N THR A 712 8.76 -27.56 23.53
CA THR A 712 7.99 -27.30 24.75
C THR A 712 6.61 -27.95 24.71
N LEU A 713 6.16 -28.49 25.83
CA LEU A 713 4.82 -29.05 26.01
C LEU A 713 4.43 -29.09 27.50
N ASP A 714 3.15 -29.32 27.78
CA ASP A 714 2.68 -29.80 29.08
C ASP A 714 2.58 -31.32 29.06
N ALA A 715 3.61 -31.99 29.54
CA ALA A 715 3.72 -33.44 29.46
C ALA A 715 2.86 -34.16 30.50
N ASN A 716 2.57 -33.54 31.64
CA ASN A 716 1.97 -34.20 32.80
C ASN A 716 0.60 -33.62 33.20
N GLY A 717 0.16 -32.56 32.52
CA GLY A 717 -1.11 -31.86 32.72
C GLY A 717 -1.12 -30.94 33.96
N ASP A 718 0.03 -30.60 34.54
CA ASP A 718 0.13 -29.78 35.74
C ASP A 718 0.26 -28.27 35.46
N SER A 719 0.17 -27.88 34.18
CA SER A 719 0.28 -26.51 33.69
C SER A 719 1.68 -25.88 33.75
N TYR A 720 2.73 -26.67 34.02
CA TYR A 720 4.10 -26.26 33.78
C TYR A 720 4.53 -26.62 32.35
N VAL A 721 5.54 -25.91 31.86
CA VAL A 721 6.12 -26.21 30.56
C VAL A 721 7.36 -27.08 30.76
N GLU A 722 7.39 -28.21 30.08
CA GLU A 722 8.50 -29.14 30.04
C GLU A 722 9.23 -29.15 28.68
N LEU A 723 10.37 -29.84 28.64
CA LEU A 723 11.18 -29.99 27.44
C LEU A 723 11.28 -31.44 26.99
N LEU A 724 10.74 -31.73 25.81
CA LEU A 724 10.83 -33.04 25.16
C LEU A 724 11.93 -33.05 24.11
N GLY A 725 12.77 -34.08 24.11
CA GLY A 725 13.75 -34.30 23.04
C GLY A 725 14.53 -35.61 23.19
N MET A 726 15.60 -35.75 22.40
CA MET A 726 16.61 -36.79 22.60
C MET A 726 17.66 -36.31 23.60
N ILE A 727 17.59 -36.80 24.85
CA ILE A 727 18.29 -36.22 26.00
C ILE A 727 19.32 -37.18 26.57
N SER A 728 20.45 -36.65 27.01
CA SER A 728 21.50 -37.38 27.72
C SER A 728 22.13 -36.53 28.82
N ASN A 729 22.55 -37.17 29.92
CA ASN A 729 23.37 -36.55 30.98
C ASN A 729 24.87 -36.88 30.86
N ASP A 730 25.24 -37.84 30.02
CA ASP A 730 26.62 -38.33 29.82
C ASP A 730 27.16 -38.04 28.41
N GLN A 731 26.35 -37.39 27.57
CA GLN A 731 26.63 -37.02 26.18
C GLN A 731 26.87 -38.21 25.24
N ILE A 732 26.53 -39.43 25.68
CA ILE A 732 26.74 -40.66 24.92
C ILE A 732 25.41 -41.41 24.72
N ASN A 733 24.64 -41.57 25.78
CA ASN A 733 23.41 -42.36 25.78
C ASN A 733 22.17 -41.47 25.66
N PHE A 734 21.87 -41.00 24.45
CA PHE A 734 20.67 -40.21 24.17
C PHE A 734 19.42 -41.09 24.11
N LYS A 735 18.34 -40.64 24.74
CA LYS A 735 17.03 -41.31 24.72
C LYS A 735 15.89 -40.29 24.59
N PRO A 736 14.75 -40.67 24.00
CA PRO A 736 13.56 -39.82 24.02
C PRO A 736 13.10 -39.65 25.48
N ALA A 737 13.12 -38.42 25.97
CA ALA A 737 12.76 -38.11 27.35
C ALA A 737 12.22 -36.69 27.47
N CYS A 738 11.47 -36.46 28.55
CA CYS A 738 10.94 -35.17 28.95
C CYS A 738 11.65 -34.68 30.21
N LEU A 739 12.18 -33.46 30.20
CA LEU A 739 12.73 -32.79 31.39
C LEU A 739 11.61 -32.02 32.10
N ILE A 740 11.35 -32.41 33.33
CA ILE A 740 10.36 -31.78 34.19
C ILE A 740 11.08 -30.81 35.12
N PHE A 741 10.64 -29.54 35.12
CA PHE A 741 11.26 -28.47 35.89
C PHE A 741 10.45 -28.16 37.15
N LYS A 742 11.16 -27.79 38.22
CA LYS A 742 10.55 -27.24 39.43
C LYS A 742 11.54 -26.32 40.12
N ASN A 743 11.09 -25.13 40.54
CA ASN A 743 11.92 -24.13 41.21
C ASN A 743 13.26 -23.90 40.49
N ARG A 744 13.25 -23.67 39.17
CA ARG A 744 14.43 -23.40 38.33
C ARG A 744 15.46 -24.54 38.22
N THR A 745 15.07 -25.76 38.59
CA THR A 745 15.93 -26.95 38.51
C THR A 745 15.22 -28.10 37.80
N VAL A 746 15.99 -28.98 37.15
CA VAL A 746 15.45 -30.24 36.64
C VAL A 746 15.05 -31.10 37.83
N TYR A 747 13.74 -31.24 38.04
CA TYR A 747 13.16 -32.00 39.14
C TYR A 747 13.12 -33.49 38.83
N ASN A 748 12.75 -33.84 37.61
CA ASN A 748 12.64 -35.22 37.16
C ASN A 748 12.94 -35.33 35.66
N VAL A 749 13.31 -36.54 35.22
CA VAL A 749 13.46 -36.88 33.81
C VAL A 749 12.58 -38.08 33.51
N GLU A 750 11.54 -37.88 32.71
CA GLU A 750 10.60 -38.93 32.34
C GLU A 750 11.01 -39.50 30.97
N THR A 751 11.55 -40.72 30.97
CA THR A 751 11.95 -41.40 29.73
C THR A 751 10.73 -42.00 29.05
N LEU A 752 10.59 -41.74 27.74
CA LEU A 752 9.51 -42.29 26.93
C LEU A 752 9.87 -43.73 26.54
N ASN A 753 9.48 -44.68 27.38
CA ASN A 753 9.75 -46.11 27.14
C ASN A 753 8.94 -46.60 25.93
N ASN A 754 9.53 -47.49 25.12
CA ASN A 754 8.93 -48.04 23.88
C ASN A 754 8.67 -47.01 22.77
N VAL A 755 9.31 -45.85 22.84
CA VAL A 755 9.39 -44.90 21.73
C VAL A 755 10.74 -45.06 21.05
N ASP A 756 10.74 -45.18 19.72
CA ASP A 756 11.97 -45.23 18.94
C ASP A 756 12.68 -43.86 18.99
N ASP A 757 13.95 -43.81 18.62
CA ASP A 757 14.69 -42.54 18.58
C ASP A 757 13.96 -41.50 17.73
N LEU A 758 13.92 -40.25 18.18
CA LEU A 758 13.27 -39.18 17.42
C LEU A 758 14.01 -38.95 16.10
N PHE A 759 13.26 -38.67 15.04
CA PHE A 759 13.88 -38.38 13.75
C PHE A 759 14.65 -37.05 13.82
N PRO A 760 15.92 -36.98 13.37
CA PRO A 760 16.68 -35.74 13.45
C PRO A 760 16.02 -34.60 12.65
N SER A 761 15.96 -33.40 13.25
CA SER A 761 15.38 -32.20 12.62
C SER A 761 13.96 -32.43 12.11
N SER A 762 13.07 -32.88 12.98
CA SER A 762 11.66 -33.14 12.65
C SER A 762 10.73 -32.45 13.64
N THR A 763 9.47 -32.27 13.23
CA THR A 763 8.43 -31.66 14.06
C THR A 763 8.00 -32.63 15.16
N GLN A 764 8.00 -32.12 16.40
CA GLN A 764 7.33 -32.71 17.56
C GLN A 764 6.32 -31.68 18.07
N ALA A 765 5.06 -32.07 18.21
CA ALA A 765 3.98 -31.12 18.46
C ALA A 765 2.90 -31.70 19.37
N THR A 766 2.15 -30.82 20.02
CA THR A 766 0.90 -31.13 20.71
C THR A 766 -0.24 -30.70 19.81
N VAL A 767 -0.98 -31.65 19.24
CA VAL A 767 -2.03 -31.40 18.24
C VAL A 767 -3.14 -32.43 18.33
N ASP A 768 -4.37 -32.03 18.00
CA ASP A 768 -5.53 -32.92 17.93
C ASP A 768 -5.67 -33.46 16.49
N LEU A 769 -5.20 -34.69 16.26
CA LEU A 769 -5.38 -35.41 14.99
C LEU A 769 -6.32 -36.62 15.11
N ASN A 770 -6.92 -36.83 16.28
CA ASN A 770 -7.88 -37.90 16.54
C ASN A 770 -9.33 -37.36 16.59
N HIS A 771 -9.50 -36.04 16.53
CA HIS A 771 -10.74 -35.28 16.49
C HIS A 771 -11.55 -35.36 17.79
N ASP A 772 -10.88 -35.51 18.93
CA ASP A 772 -11.51 -35.55 20.26
C ASP A 772 -11.52 -34.17 20.97
N LEU A 773 -11.04 -33.13 20.30
CA LEU A 773 -10.86 -31.74 20.74
C LEU A 773 -9.66 -31.53 21.68
N VAL A 774 -9.02 -32.58 22.17
CA VAL A 774 -7.91 -32.51 23.11
C VAL A 774 -6.60 -32.71 22.34
N ALA A 775 -5.62 -31.82 22.55
CA ALA A 775 -4.34 -31.98 21.89
C ALA A 775 -3.57 -33.18 22.43
N ASP A 776 -3.06 -33.99 21.51
CA ASP A 776 -2.27 -35.19 21.76
C ASP A 776 -0.80 -35.00 21.37
N LEU A 777 0.07 -35.91 21.82
CA LEU A 777 1.49 -35.86 21.52
C LEU A 777 1.79 -36.49 20.15
N PHE A 778 2.10 -35.65 19.16
CA PHE A 778 2.61 -36.06 17.85
C PHE A 778 4.13 -36.16 17.85
N LEU A 779 4.63 -37.34 17.49
CA LEU A 779 6.06 -37.63 17.36
C LEU A 779 6.42 -38.07 15.94
N THR A 780 7.48 -37.49 15.41
CA THR A 780 8.22 -38.02 14.26
C THR A 780 9.39 -38.84 14.75
N ILE A 781 9.32 -40.15 14.55
CA ILE A 781 10.33 -41.12 14.99
C ILE A 781 11.19 -41.61 13.81
N ASN A 782 12.38 -42.10 14.12
CA ASN A 782 13.28 -42.73 13.18
C ASN A 782 13.00 -44.23 13.08
N HIS A 783 12.47 -44.66 11.95
CA HIS A 783 12.28 -46.07 11.63
C HIS A 783 13.10 -46.43 10.38
N ASN A 784 14.19 -47.18 10.56
CA ASN A 784 15.10 -47.58 9.47
C ASN A 784 15.66 -46.40 8.65
N ASN A 785 16.07 -45.31 9.31
CA ASN A 785 16.53 -44.05 8.69
C ASN A 785 15.47 -43.33 7.85
N LYS A 786 14.19 -43.63 8.07
CA LYS A 786 13.05 -42.92 7.48
C LYS A 786 12.16 -42.34 8.59
N PRO A 787 11.52 -41.19 8.34
CA PRO A 787 10.57 -40.63 9.29
C PRO A 787 9.31 -41.50 9.31
N LYS A 788 8.77 -41.72 10.51
CA LYS A 788 7.47 -42.33 10.74
C LYS A 788 6.71 -41.51 11.78
N PHE A 789 5.39 -41.41 11.64
CA PHE A 789 4.58 -40.54 12.48
C PHE A 789 3.79 -41.37 13.49
N ARG A 790 3.77 -40.93 14.75
CA ARG A 790 3.01 -41.54 15.85
C ARG A 790 2.27 -40.47 16.63
N LEU A 791 1.01 -40.76 16.97
CA LEU A 791 0.19 -39.93 17.85
C LEU A 791 -0.07 -40.69 19.15
N TYR A 792 0.10 -40.02 20.28
CA TYR A 792 -0.08 -40.60 21.60
C TYR A 792 -0.94 -39.73 22.51
N GLU A 793 -1.76 -40.37 23.33
CA GLU A 793 -2.56 -39.68 24.35
C GLU A 793 -1.65 -39.01 25.39
N LEU A 794 -1.98 -37.77 25.77
CA LEU A 794 -1.43 -37.10 26.95
C LEU A 794 -2.29 -37.39 28.20
N PRO A 795 -1.73 -37.35 29.43
CA PRO A 795 -0.33 -37.04 29.78
C PRO A 795 0.63 -38.23 29.56
N ILE A 796 1.94 -37.94 29.47
CA ILE A 796 3.02 -38.92 29.21
C ILE A 796 3.02 -40.07 30.24
N THR A 797 2.62 -39.80 31.49
CA THR A 797 2.51 -40.83 32.54
C THR A 797 1.51 -41.96 32.21
N LYS A 798 0.57 -41.72 31.30
CA LYS A 798 -0.45 -42.67 30.83
C LYS A 798 -0.42 -42.85 29.31
N MET A 799 0.70 -42.54 28.67
CA MET A 799 0.85 -42.50 27.22
C MET A 799 0.40 -43.81 26.55
N THR A 800 -0.62 -43.73 25.71
CA THR A 800 -1.07 -44.83 24.84
C THR A 800 -0.90 -44.42 23.37
N LEU A 801 -0.52 -45.36 22.50
CA LEU A 801 -0.40 -45.11 21.07
C LEU A 801 -1.80 -45.10 20.44
N ILE A 802 -2.19 -43.97 19.85
CA ILE A 802 -3.47 -43.79 19.16
C ILE A 802 -3.35 -44.31 17.73
N VAL A 803 -2.39 -43.76 16.98
CA VAL A 803 -2.18 -44.10 15.57
C VAL A 803 -0.70 -44.01 15.20
N GLU A 804 -0.29 -44.88 14.28
CA GLU A 804 1.03 -44.86 13.64
C GLU A 804 0.82 -44.93 12.12
N TYR A 805 1.57 -44.13 11.36
CA TYR A 805 1.53 -44.16 9.89
C TYR A 805 2.84 -43.69 9.25
N ASP A 806 3.03 -44.14 8.02
CA ASP A 806 4.17 -43.79 7.17
C ASP A 806 3.88 -42.50 6.35
N PRO A 807 4.93 -41.77 5.92
CA PRO A 807 4.80 -40.73 4.90
C PRO A 807 4.33 -41.32 3.55
N PRO A 808 3.92 -40.48 2.58
CA PRO A 808 3.57 -40.96 1.24
C PRO A 808 4.69 -41.79 0.60
N ASP A 809 4.29 -42.78 -0.21
CA ASP A 809 5.23 -43.66 -0.92
C ASP A 809 6.15 -42.86 -1.87
N ASP A 810 7.35 -43.39 -2.10
CA ASP A 810 8.37 -42.85 -3.00
C ASP A 810 8.87 -41.42 -2.71
N VAL A 811 8.62 -40.89 -1.50
CA VAL A 811 9.17 -39.62 -1.05
C VAL A 811 10.67 -39.74 -0.74
N ALA A 812 11.50 -38.83 -1.31
CA ALA A 812 12.93 -38.80 -1.06
C ALA A 812 13.30 -37.99 0.18
N ILE A 813 12.64 -36.85 0.41
CA ILE A 813 12.87 -35.96 1.56
C ILE A 813 11.52 -35.53 2.13
N CYS A 814 11.33 -35.76 3.43
CA CYS A 814 10.25 -35.15 4.20
C CYS A 814 10.77 -33.89 4.88
N HIS A 815 10.04 -32.80 4.76
CA HIS A 815 10.31 -31.57 5.49
C HIS A 815 9.50 -31.54 6.80
N LEU A 816 9.41 -30.40 7.47
CA LEU A 816 8.71 -30.27 8.75
C LEU A 816 7.20 -30.40 8.56
N SER A 817 6.56 -31.21 9.42
CA SER A 817 5.10 -31.33 9.51
C SER A 817 4.48 -30.02 9.99
N THR A 818 3.34 -29.67 9.41
CA THR A 818 2.49 -28.52 9.78
C THR A 818 1.04 -29.01 9.95
N PHE A 819 0.25 -28.32 10.77
CA PHE A 819 -1.12 -28.74 11.09
C PHE A 819 -2.09 -27.57 10.97
N ALA A 820 -3.21 -27.75 10.28
CA ALA A 820 -4.25 -26.74 10.11
C ALA A 820 -5.52 -27.38 9.58
N ASP A 821 -6.67 -26.82 9.95
CA ASP A 821 -8.00 -27.13 9.41
C ASP A 821 -8.17 -26.35 8.10
N ILE A 822 -7.75 -26.95 6.98
CA ILE A 822 -7.67 -26.26 5.69
C ILE A 822 -8.99 -26.25 4.94
N ASP A 823 -9.97 -27.09 5.31
CA ASP A 823 -11.26 -27.18 4.64
C ASP A 823 -12.48 -26.76 5.49
N ALA A 824 -12.23 -26.28 6.72
CA ALA A 824 -13.20 -25.71 7.65
C ALA A 824 -14.30 -26.70 8.05
N ASP A 825 -13.93 -27.97 8.21
CA ASP A 825 -14.81 -29.02 8.72
C ASP A 825 -14.70 -29.23 10.25
N GLY A 826 -13.76 -28.52 10.89
CA GLY A 826 -13.52 -28.56 12.32
C GLY A 826 -12.58 -29.66 12.77
N GLU A 827 -11.87 -30.30 11.84
CA GLU A 827 -10.82 -31.28 12.03
C GLU A 827 -9.46 -30.68 11.60
N LEU A 828 -8.34 -31.11 12.21
CA LEU A 828 -7.01 -30.65 11.80
C LEU A 828 -6.38 -31.65 10.84
N GLU A 829 -5.87 -31.15 9.73
CA GLU A 829 -5.10 -31.97 8.80
C GLU A 829 -3.61 -31.96 9.12
N HIS A 830 -2.95 -33.08 8.83
CA HIS A 830 -1.48 -33.13 8.77
C HIS A 830 -1.00 -32.75 7.37
N ILE A 831 -0.35 -31.60 7.27
CA ILE A 831 0.26 -31.08 6.05
C ILE A 831 1.75 -31.44 6.04
N LEU A 832 2.21 -32.05 4.95
CA LEU A 832 3.58 -32.50 4.78
C LEU A 832 4.18 -31.98 3.47
N PRO A 833 5.11 -30.99 3.53
CA PRO A 833 5.95 -30.62 2.40
C PRO A 833 6.99 -31.72 2.13
N VAL A 834 7.14 -32.10 0.86
CA VAL A 834 8.03 -33.18 0.46
C VAL A 834 8.79 -32.86 -0.83
N CYS A 835 9.94 -33.52 -1.00
CA CYS A 835 10.62 -33.64 -2.28
C CYS A 835 10.58 -35.08 -2.76
N MET A 836 10.16 -35.30 -4.00
CA MET A 836 10.15 -36.63 -4.63
C MET A 836 11.57 -37.06 -5.06
N ASN A 837 12.51 -36.11 -5.10
CA ASN A 837 13.92 -36.33 -5.41
C ASN A 837 14.85 -35.54 -4.47
N PHE A 838 16.11 -35.96 -4.37
CA PHE A 838 17.06 -35.41 -3.39
C PHE A 838 17.49 -33.96 -3.66
N ASP A 839 17.38 -33.48 -4.90
CA ASP A 839 17.64 -32.08 -5.28
C ASP A 839 16.39 -31.20 -5.21
N CYS A 840 15.26 -31.76 -4.78
CA CYS A 840 13.97 -31.09 -4.68
C CYS A 840 13.45 -30.50 -6.00
N SER A 841 13.91 -30.96 -7.17
CA SER A 841 13.35 -30.46 -8.43
C SER A 841 11.87 -30.83 -8.64
N ASP A 842 11.36 -31.83 -7.92
CA ASP A 842 9.94 -32.18 -7.83
C ASP A 842 9.47 -32.00 -6.39
N SER A 843 8.92 -30.81 -6.13
CA SER A 843 8.42 -30.35 -4.82
C SER A 843 6.90 -30.49 -4.76
N ARG A 844 6.38 -31.13 -3.70
CA ARG A 844 4.95 -31.38 -3.54
C ARG A 844 4.50 -31.13 -2.11
N ILE A 845 3.21 -30.85 -1.93
CA ILE A 845 2.59 -30.77 -0.61
C ILE A 845 1.51 -31.85 -0.55
N TYR A 846 1.58 -32.66 0.51
CA TYR A 846 0.56 -33.65 0.83
C TYR A 846 -0.24 -33.19 2.04
N VAL A 847 -1.51 -33.56 2.05
CA VAL A 847 -2.42 -33.42 3.19
C VAL A 847 -2.90 -34.80 3.57
N ARG A 848 -2.91 -35.08 4.87
CA ARG A 848 -3.49 -36.30 5.40
C ARG A 848 -4.81 -35.97 6.06
N ASP A 849 -5.86 -36.59 5.54
CA ASP A 849 -7.22 -36.49 6.03
C ASP A 849 -7.83 -37.90 6.06
N ASN A 850 -8.64 -38.21 7.08
CA ASN A 850 -9.41 -39.44 7.18
C ASN A 850 -8.58 -40.72 6.93
N ASN A 851 -7.38 -40.76 7.53
CA ASN A 851 -6.43 -41.86 7.39
C ASN A 851 -5.82 -42.09 6.01
N LYS A 852 -5.86 -41.07 5.14
CA LYS A 852 -5.34 -41.15 3.77
C LYS A 852 -4.54 -39.91 3.38
N TRP A 853 -3.47 -40.12 2.62
CA TRP A 853 -2.69 -39.05 2.00
C TRP A 853 -3.30 -38.60 0.68
N TYR A 854 -3.43 -37.28 0.52
CA TYR A 854 -3.85 -36.60 -0.69
C TYR A 854 -2.74 -35.67 -1.15
N GLN A 855 -2.33 -35.78 -2.40
CA GLN A 855 -1.43 -34.82 -3.01
C GLN A 855 -2.24 -33.59 -3.45
N LEU A 856 -1.84 -32.39 -2.98
CA LEU A 856 -2.49 -31.17 -3.44
C LEU A 856 -1.96 -30.77 -4.82
N PRO A 857 -2.84 -30.48 -5.80
CA PRO A 857 -2.43 -30.08 -7.14
C PRO A 857 -2.05 -28.59 -7.17
N ILE A 858 -0.85 -28.28 -6.71
CA ILE A 858 -0.31 -26.91 -6.65
C ILE A 858 0.65 -26.68 -7.82
N ASP A 859 0.36 -25.69 -8.66
CA ASP A 859 1.28 -25.24 -9.72
C ASP A 859 2.17 -24.11 -9.21
N PHE A 860 3.36 -24.48 -8.71
CA PHE A 860 4.38 -23.52 -8.27
C PHE A 860 5.02 -22.74 -9.43
N GLY A 861 4.80 -23.14 -10.69
CA GLY A 861 5.53 -22.64 -11.84
C GLY A 861 6.84 -23.40 -12.10
N LYS A 862 7.38 -23.27 -13.33
CA LYS A 862 8.49 -24.10 -13.82
C LYS A 862 9.83 -23.89 -13.12
N ASP A 863 10.02 -22.73 -12.53
CA ASP A 863 11.33 -22.32 -11.99
C ASP A 863 11.39 -22.42 -10.47
N LEU A 864 10.28 -22.70 -9.80
CA LEU A 864 10.16 -22.65 -8.34
C LEU A 864 10.11 -24.04 -7.74
N ARG A 865 10.92 -24.25 -6.70
CA ARG A 865 11.01 -25.50 -5.95
C ARG A 865 11.36 -25.27 -4.48
N PHE A 866 11.20 -26.28 -3.65
CA PHE A 866 11.74 -26.28 -2.30
C PHE A 866 13.29 -26.25 -2.32
N PRO A 867 13.92 -25.39 -1.48
CA PRO A 867 15.36 -25.41 -1.27
C PRO A 867 15.87 -26.78 -0.78
N SER A 868 17.01 -27.23 -1.32
CA SER A 868 17.67 -28.45 -0.84
C SER A 868 18.61 -28.16 0.34
N LYS A 869 19.16 -29.21 0.97
CA LYS A 869 20.06 -29.10 2.12
C LYS A 869 21.32 -28.27 1.79
N ASN A 870 21.80 -27.46 2.74
CA ASN A 870 22.96 -26.56 2.60
C ASN A 870 22.77 -25.36 1.64
N GLU A 871 21.56 -25.07 1.16
CA GLU A 871 21.31 -23.87 0.35
C GLU A 871 21.18 -22.58 1.17
N PHE A 872 21.10 -22.68 2.50
CA PHE A 872 21.04 -21.55 3.43
C PHE A 872 22.34 -21.38 4.23
N PRO A 873 22.68 -20.16 4.69
CA PRO A 873 23.78 -19.95 5.61
C PRO A 873 23.46 -20.51 7.02
N PRO A 874 24.46 -20.95 7.81
CA PRO A 874 24.23 -21.32 9.21
C PRO A 874 23.58 -20.20 10.02
N PRO A 875 22.67 -20.50 10.97
CA PRO A 875 22.29 -21.84 11.46
C PRO A 875 21.19 -22.55 10.66
N PHE A 876 20.75 -21.99 9.52
CA PHE A 876 19.63 -22.50 8.72
C PHE A 876 20.02 -23.60 7.73
N ASP A 877 21.32 -23.87 7.56
CA ASP A 877 21.87 -24.88 6.64
C ASP A 877 21.40 -26.31 6.97
N GLN A 878 20.99 -26.54 8.22
CA GLN A 878 20.56 -27.84 8.74
C GLN A 878 19.05 -27.95 9.01
N ILE A 879 18.29 -26.87 8.82
CA ILE A 879 16.87 -26.82 9.14
C ILE A 879 16.04 -27.17 7.89
N PRO A 880 15.19 -28.21 7.92
CA PRO A 880 14.28 -28.51 6.81
C PRO A 880 13.26 -27.38 6.65
N ILE A 881 12.66 -27.29 5.47
CA ILE A 881 11.66 -26.26 5.18
C ILE A 881 10.46 -26.43 6.11
N SER A 882 9.97 -25.32 6.64
CA SER A 882 8.69 -25.27 7.35
C SER A 882 7.74 -24.38 6.57
N ILE A 883 6.50 -24.81 6.45
CA ILE A 883 5.39 -23.99 5.96
C ILE A 883 4.70 -23.38 7.18
N LYS A 884 4.43 -22.08 7.13
CA LYS A 884 3.71 -21.36 8.19
C LYS A 884 2.29 -21.08 7.75
N VAL A 885 1.36 -21.23 8.69
CA VAL A 885 -0.07 -21.12 8.44
C VAL A 885 -0.60 -19.86 9.10
N ALA A 886 -1.43 -19.11 8.36
CA ALA A 886 -2.31 -18.10 8.92
C ALA A 886 -3.39 -17.79 7.87
N ASP A 887 -4.56 -17.37 8.32
CA ASP A 887 -5.60 -16.81 7.45
C ASP A 887 -5.27 -15.33 7.17
N TYR A 888 -4.45 -15.04 6.14
CA TYR A 888 -3.94 -13.67 5.93
C TYR A 888 -4.98 -12.74 5.31
N ASN A 889 -5.99 -13.30 4.64
CA ASN A 889 -7.09 -12.55 4.04
C ASN A 889 -8.38 -12.56 4.88
N LEU A 890 -8.34 -13.25 6.03
CA LEU A 890 -9.42 -13.40 7.00
C LEU A 890 -10.70 -13.97 6.37
N ASP A 891 -10.57 -14.86 5.38
CA ASP A 891 -11.70 -15.49 4.69
C ASP A 891 -12.20 -16.76 5.38
N GLY A 892 -11.62 -17.13 6.53
CA GLY A 892 -11.99 -18.29 7.31
C GLY A 892 -11.28 -19.57 6.88
N PHE A 893 -10.48 -19.56 5.81
CA PHE A 893 -9.65 -20.69 5.42
C PHE A 893 -8.17 -20.37 5.65
N PRO A 894 -7.44 -21.19 6.44
CA PRO A 894 -6.02 -20.95 6.66
C PRO A 894 -5.21 -21.00 5.35
N ASP A 895 -4.45 -19.94 5.10
CA ASP A 895 -3.47 -19.86 4.03
C ASP A 895 -2.08 -20.25 4.53
N MET A 896 -1.09 -20.21 3.63
CA MET A 896 0.27 -20.62 3.93
C MET A 896 1.31 -19.67 3.37
N VAL A 897 2.47 -19.62 4.01
CA VAL A 897 3.69 -19.05 3.44
C VAL A 897 4.81 -20.09 3.41
N ALA A 898 5.49 -20.18 2.27
CA ALA A 898 6.59 -21.10 2.03
C ALA A 898 7.82 -20.37 1.47
N VAL A 899 9.02 -20.80 1.87
CA VAL A 899 10.28 -20.33 1.29
C VAL A 899 10.68 -21.26 0.14
N MET A 900 10.88 -20.66 -1.04
CA MET A 900 11.05 -21.37 -2.31
C MET A 900 12.32 -20.89 -3.01
N LYS A 901 13.02 -21.80 -3.69
CA LYS A 901 14.19 -21.54 -4.53
C LYS A 901 13.74 -21.29 -5.96
N ASN A 902 14.19 -20.19 -6.53
CA ASN A 902 14.08 -19.93 -7.97
C ASN A 902 15.31 -20.50 -8.68
N SER A 903 15.08 -21.53 -9.50
CA SER A 903 16.10 -22.27 -10.24
C SER A 903 16.71 -21.46 -11.39
N SER A 904 16.01 -20.45 -11.91
CA SER A 904 16.49 -19.61 -13.03
C SER A 904 17.53 -18.58 -12.61
N ASN A 905 17.42 -18.02 -11.41
CA ASN A 905 18.35 -17.00 -10.92
C ASN A 905 19.12 -17.41 -9.64
N GLY A 906 18.78 -18.54 -9.02
CA GLY A 906 19.43 -19.05 -7.81
C GLY A 906 19.02 -18.35 -6.52
N ASN A 907 18.07 -17.41 -6.53
CA ASN A 907 17.62 -16.72 -5.32
C ASN A 907 16.52 -17.50 -4.60
N THR A 908 16.45 -17.36 -3.27
CA THR A 908 15.30 -17.81 -2.49
C THR A 908 14.31 -16.67 -2.28
N VAL A 909 13.01 -17.00 -2.28
CA VAL A 909 11.89 -16.07 -2.18
C VAL A 909 10.81 -16.65 -1.25
N SER A 910 10.03 -15.79 -0.60
CA SER A 910 8.82 -16.19 0.13
C SER A 910 7.61 -16.18 -0.80
N ILE A 911 6.74 -17.19 -0.70
CA ILE A 911 5.54 -17.35 -1.51
C ILE A 911 4.34 -17.54 -0.60
N ILE A 912 3.33 -16.70 -0.76
CA ILE A 912 2.01 -16.93 -0.16
C ILE A 912 1.25 -17.92 -1.04
N LEU A 913 0.75 -18.96 -0.40
CA LEU A 913 -0.07 -20.02 -0.97
C LEU A 913 -1.48 -19.78 -0.44
N GLN A 914 -2.35 -19.21 -1.27
CA GLN A 914 -3.72 -18.90 -0.86
C GLN A 914 -4.60 -20.14 -0.97
N ASN A 915 -5.36 -20.45 0.07
CA ASN A 915 -6.32 -21.54 0.08
C ASN A 915 -7.48 -21.25 -0.88
N ARG A 916 -7.86 -22.23 -1.71
CA ARG A 916 -8.98 -22.12 -2.66
C ARG A 916 -9.73 -23.43 -2.80
N ALA A 917 -11.02 -23.31 -3.10
CA ALA A 917 -11.82 -24.44 -3.55
C ALA A 917 -11.21 -25.01 -4.83
N CYS A 918 -11.07 -26.34 -4.91
CA CYS A 918 -10.47 -26.98 -6.08
C CYS A 918 -11.28 -26.70 -7.37
N SER A 919 -12.61 -26.51 -7.29
CA SER A 919 -13.49 -26.28 -8.45
C SER A 919 -13.12 -25.08 -9.30
N ASP A 920 -12.43 -24.09 -8.72
CA ASP A 920 -12.11 -22.81 -9.34
C ASP A 920 -10.76 -22.80 -10.09
N ALA A 921 -9.98 -23.88 -9.97
CA ALA A 921 -8.66 -23.97 -10.54
C ALA A 921 -8.69 -24.72 -11.89
N ASN A 922 -7.95 -24.21 -12.88
CA ASN A 922 -7.56 -24.94 -14.09
C ASN A 922 -6.66 -26.18 -13.79
N SER A 923 -6.65 -26.68 -12.55
CA SER A 923 -5.93 -27.87 -12.10
C SER A 923 -6.73 -29.11 -12.47
N GLY A 924 -6.46 -29.64 -13.65
CA GLY A 924 -6.92 -30.99 -13.98
C GLY A 924 -6.43 -31.97 -12.92
N ASN A 925 -7.36 -32.68 -12.27
CA ASN A 925 -7.14 -33.81 -11.37
C ASN A 925 -6.93 -33.51 -9.87
N CYS A 926 -7.87 -32.80 -9.21
CA CYS A 926 -7.91 -32.77 -7.75
C CYS A 926 -8.50 -34.05 -7.15
N THR A 927 -7.89 -34.51 -6.08
CA THR A 927 -8.34 -35.64 -5.26
C THR A 927 -8.84 -35.22 -3.88
N TYR A 928 -8.66 -33.95 -3.52
CA TYR A 928 -9.08 -33.32 -2.26
C TYR A 928 -9.88 -32.05 -2.58
N ASN A 929 -10.79 -31.64 -1.68
CA ASN A 929 -11.77 -30.58 -1.96
C ASN A 929 -11.14 -29.18 -2.09
N ARG A 930 -9.99 -28.97 -1.45
CA ARG A 930 -9.27 -27.70 -1.48
C ARG A 930 -7.85 -27.85 -1.99
N THR A 931 -7.28 -26.75 -2.48
CA THR A 931 -5.91 -26.66 -2.98
C THR A 931 -5.36 -25.28 -2.69
N PHE A 932 -4.08 -25.06 -2.98
CA PHE A 932 -3.44 -23.75 -2.82
C PHE A 932 -3.04 -23.14 -4.15
N ALA A 933 -3.30 -21.84 -4.28
CA ALA A 933 -2.88 -21.03 -5.41
C ALA A 933 -1.70 -20.14 -5.01
N PRO A 934 -0.51 -20.34 -5.59
CA PRO A 934 0.64 -19.46 -5.33
C PRO A 934 0.36 -18.03 -5.83
N GLN A 935 0.50 -17.05 -4.95
CA GLN A 935 0.32 -15.63 -5.26
C GLN A 935 1.61 -15.02 -5.84
N ILE A 936 1.98 -15.49 -7.04
CA ILE A 936 3.27 -15.15 -7.69
C ILE A 936 3.41 -13.65 -7.99
N ASP A 937 2.30 -12.97 -8.25
CA ASP A 937 2.30 -11.54 -8.57
C ASP A 937 2.57 -10.67 -7.33
N GLU A 938 2.25 -11.15 -6.13
CA GLU A 938 2.59 -10.48 -4.88
C GLU A 938 4.09 -10.60 -4.55
N ILE A 939 4.75 -11.65 -5.03
CA ILE A 939 6.19 -11.92 -4.82
C ILE A 939 7.05 -10.83 -5.45
N TYR A 940 6.68 -10.27 -6.61
CA TYR A 940 7.46 -9.20 -7.24
C TYR A 940 7.41 -7.88 -6.43
N VAL A 941 6.42 -7.71 -5.55
CA VAL A 941 6.33 -6.57 -4.61
C VAL A 941 7.24 -6.82 -3.41
N LEU A 942 7.29 -8.05 -2.89
CA LEU A 942 8.18 -8.48 -1.81
C LEU A 942 9.62 -8.64 -2.35
N ALA A 943 10.31 -7.53 -2.66
CA ALA A 943 11.71 -7.49 -3.12
C ALA A 943 12.69 -7.96 -2.02
N ALA A 944 12.59 -9.24 -1.67
CA ALA A 944 13.42 -9.95 -0.73
C ALA A 944 14.08 -11.13 -1.41
N THR A 945 14.99 -10.84 -2.33
CA THR A 945 15.90 -11.87 -2.83
C THR A 945 16.75 -12.38 -1.68
N ASN A 946 16.89 -13.70 -1.55
CA ASN A 946 17.59 -14.41 -0.47
C ASN A 946 16.81 -14.53 0.85
N THR A 947 15.50 -14.76 0.77
CA THR A 947 14.68 -15.15 1.93
C THR A 947 15.20 -16.44 2.55
N THR A 948 15.43 -16.43 3.86
CA THR A 948 15.83 -17.61 4.65
C THR A 948 14.67 -18.15 5.49
N LEU A 949 13.81 -17.26 5.97
CA LEU A 949 12.64 -17.58 6.80
C LEU A 949 11.53 -16.57 6.48
N ALA A 950 10.28 -17.04 6.47
CA ALA A 950 9.10 -16.20 6.35
C ALA A 950 8.01 -16.71 7.29
N VAL A 951 7.41 -15.82 8.07
CA VAL A 951 6.40 -16.14 9.10
C VAL A 951 5.32 -15.07 9.12
N PHE A 952 4.09 -15.45 9.47
CA PHE A 952 3.02 -14.49 9.72
C PHE A 952 3.15 -13.91 11.13
N PHE A 953 2.87 -12.63 11.28
CA PHE A 953 2.91 -11.94 12.57
C PHE A 953 2.04 -10.69 12.52
N ASP A 954 1.21 -10.44 13.52
CA ASP A 954 0.39 -9.22 13.59
C ASP A 954 1.19 -8.13 14.34
N VAL A 955 1.92 -7.28 13.60
CA VAL A 955 2.84 -6.31 14.23
C VAL A 955 2.11 -5.17 14.90
N LEU A 956 0.93 -4.80 14.43
CA LEU A 956 0.17 -3.67 14.98
C LEU A 956 -0.87 -4.10 16.02
N GLU A 957 -0.97 -5.41 16.30
CA GLU A 957 -2.02 -5.97 17.15
C GLU A 957 -3.43 -5.55 16.68
N ASP A 958 -3.60 -5.44 15.37
CA ASP A 958 -4.85 -5.00 14.73
C ASP A 958 -5.71 -6.16 14.21
N GLY A 959 -5.22 -7.39 14.36
CA GLY A 959 -5.87 -8.64 13.99
C GLY A 959 -5.63 -9.10 12.57
N TYR A 960 -4.87 -8.35 11.78
CA TYR A 960 -4.52 -8.72 10.41
C TYR A 960 -3.11 -9.33 10.41
N PRO A 961 -2.93 -10.59 9.97
CA PRO A 961 -1.61 -11.17 9.89
C PRO A 961 -0.73 -10.38 8.88
N ASP A 962 0.33 -9.74 9.39
CA ASP A 962 1.39 -9.17 8.57
C ASP A 962 2.40 -10.27 8.20
N LEU A 963 3.36 -9.96 7.32
CA LEU A 963 4.39 -10.90 6.90
C LEU A 963 5.79 -10.43 7.36
N LEU A 964 6.46 -11.25 8.17
CA LEU A 964 7.87 -11.08 8.53
C LEU A 964 8.75 -11.99 7.66
N VAL A 965 9.78 -11.40 7.05
CA VAL A 965 10.71 -12.06 6.15
C VAL A 965 12.14 -11.80 6.62
N LEU A 966 12.88 -12.87 6.89
CA LEU A 966 14.31 -12.81 7.17
C LEU A 966 15.10 -12.97 5.87
N GLN A 967 15.85 -11.95 5.48
CA GLN A 967 16.82 -12.03 4.39
C GLN A 967 18.20 -12.39 4.94
N GLY A 968 18.89 -13.34 4.30
CA GLY A 968 20.22 -13.76 4.68
C GLY A 968 21.16 -13.80 3.47
N SER A 969 22.34 -13.20 3.59
CA SER A 969 23.41 -13.35 2.58
C SER A 969 24.51 -14.30 3.07
N SER A 970 25.31 -14.84 2.14
CA SER A 970 26.42 -15.77 2.42
C SER A 970 27.51 -15.22 3.37
N LYS A 971 27.46 -13.94 3.75
CA LYS A 971 28.39 -13.28 4.69
C LYS A 971 27.85 -13.15 6.13
N GLN A 972 26.82 -13.89 6.53
CA GLN A 972 26.17 -13.83 7.86
C GLN A 972 25.47 -12.51 8.22
N ASN A 973 25.23 -11.63 7.23
CA ASN A 973 24.37 -10.46 7.43
C ASN A 973 22.92 -10.89 7.22
N PHE A 974 22.13 -10.81 8.29
CA PHE A 974 20.69 -11.04 8.27
C PHE A 974 19.94 -9.74 8.53
N GLN A 975 18.83 -9.57 7.81
CA GLN A 975 17.92 -8.44 7.98
C GLN A 975 16.51 -8.97 8.09
N LEU A 976 15.83 -8.66 9.19
CA LEU A 976 14.42 -8.96 9.36
C LEU A 976 13.61 -7.81 8.77
N ILE A 977 12.65 -8.14 7.92
CA ILE A 977 11.83 -7.17 7.21
C ILE A 977 10.38 -7.55 7.46
N GLY A 978 9.58 -6.58 7.89
CA GLY A 978 8.15 -6.76 7.94
C GLY A 978 7.41 -6.00 6.87
N PHE A 979 6.38 -6.65 6.35
CA PHE A 979 5.48 -6.15 5.34
C PHE A 979 4.09 -6.08 5.95
N GLN A 980 3.55 -4.87 6.07
CA GLN A 980 2.20 -4.70 6.57
C GLN A 980 1.17 -5.15 5.53
N ASN A 981 0.23 -5.98 5.96
CA ASN A 981 -0.96 -6.33 5.21
C ASN A 981 -1.81 -5.06 5.00
N SER A 982 -2.60 -4.98 3.95
CA SER A 982 -3.42 -3.82 3.58
C SER A 982 -4.87 -4.18 3.31
N LEU A 983 -5.26 -5.43 3.58
CA LEU A 983 -6.62 -5.97 3.53
C LEU A 983 -7.55 -5.47 4.66
N PHE A 984 -7.36 -4.24 5.13
CA PHE A 984 -7.94 -3.71 6.36
C PHE A 984 -9.46 -3.47 6.36
N GLN A 985 -10.19 -3.77 5.30
CA GLN A 985 -11.58 -3.32 5.16
C GLN A 985 -12.44 -4.41 4.49
N ASP A 986 -13.57 -4.70 5.14
CA ASP A 986 -14.60 -5.70 4.82
C ASP A 986 -14.41 -7.13 5.35
N VAL A 987 -13.46 -7.44 6.22
CA VAL A 987 -13.31 -8.79 6.81
C VAL A 987 -13.13 -8.73 8.33
N HIS A 988 -13.71 -9.72 9.02
CA HIS A 988 -13.73 -9.78 10.48
C HIS A 988 -12.89 -10.94 11.00
N PHE A 989 -12.44 -10.85 12.25
CA PHE A 989 -11.67 -11.91 12.90
C PHE A 989 -12.08 -12.12 14.35
N ILE A 990 -11.66 -13.25 14.92
CA ILE A 990 -11.57 -13.45 16.36
C ILE A 990 -10.16 -13.86 16.72
N LYS A 991 -9.61 -13.23 17.76
CA LYS A 991 -8.32 -13.60 18.36
C LYS A 991 -8.56 -14.35 19.66
N VAL A 992 -8.05 -15.57 19.78
CA VAL A 992 -8.18 -16.41 20.98
C VAL A 992 -6.80 -16.64 21.58
N MET A 993 -6.65 -16.32 22.87
CA MET A 993 -5.43 -16.58 23.63
C MET A 993 -5.79 -17.32 24.91
N VAL A 994 -5.21 -18.49 25.12
CA VAL A 994 -5.37 -19.33 26.30
C VAL A 994 -4.05 -19.30 27.08
N LEU A 995 -4.10 -18.71 28.28
CA LEU A 995 -2.92 -18.53 29.13
C LEU A 995 -2.66 -19.78 29.98
N SER A 996 -1.42 -19.93 30.47
CA SER A 996 -1.09 -20.90 31.52
C SER A 996 -1.87 -20.61 32.82
N THR A 997 -2.05 -21.65 33.64
CA THR A 997 -3.02 -21.62 34.75
C THR A 997 -2.46 -21.06 36.07
N PHE A 998 -1.17 -20.74 36.11
CA PHE A 998 -0.49 -20.44 37.36
C PHE A 998 -0.82 -19.04 37.93
N SER A 999 -1.24 -19.05 39.20
CA SER A 999 -1.37 -17.91 40.14
C SER A 999 -2.61 -17.00 40.13
N CYS A 1000 -3.76 -17.42 39.61
CA CYS A 1000 -5.00 -16.64 39.80
C CYS A 1000 -5.49 -16.52 41.26
N ASP A 1001 -5.01 -17.36 42.19
CA ASP A 1001 -5.26 -17.19 43.63
C ASP A 1001 -4.65 -15.87 44.18
N THR A 1002 -3.62 -15.32 43.52
CA THR A 1002 -3.01 -14.02 43.84
C THR A 1002 -3.32 -12.90 42.84
N CYS A 1003 -3.86 -13.22 41.66
CA CYS A 1003 -4.21 -12.24 40.62
C CYS A 1003 -5.42 -11.36 40.96
N SER A 1004 -6.21 -11.71 41.98
CA SER A 1004 -7.28 -10.85 42.51
C SER A 1004 -6.80 -9.44 42.91
N HIS A 1005 -5.48 -9.26 43.09
CA HIS A 1005 -4.84 -7.96 43.37
C HIS A 1005 -3.86 -7.45 42.30
N GLN A 1006 -3.53 -8.21 41.26
CA GLN A 1006 -2.61 -7.74 40.21
C GLN A 1006 -3.36 -7.00 39.09
N ARG A 1007 -2.88 -5.79 38.74
CA ARG A 1007 -3.48 -4.95 37.69
C ARG A 1007 -3.22 -5.45 36.25
N LYS A 1008 -2.30 -6.40 36.03
CA LYS A 1008 -1.90 -6.91 34.70
C LYS A 1008 -1.87 -8.45 34.70
N LEU A 1009 -2.55 -9.09 33.73
CA LEU A 1009 -2.43 -10.53 33.48
C LEU A 1009 -1.07 -10.83 32.81
N PRO A 1010 -0.57 -12.08 32.89
CA PRO A 1010 0.62 -12.52 32.18
C PRO A 1010 0.29 -12.82 30.71
N TYR A 1011 -0.11 -11.78 29.97
CA TYR A 1011 -0.24 -11.86 28.52
C TYR A 1011 1.15 -12.24 27.97
N GLY A 1012 1.25 -13.30 27.16
CA GLY A 1012 2.53 -13.84 26.68
C GLY A 1012 2.98 -15.16 27.32
N ASN A 1013 2.31 -15.66 28.36
CA ASN A 1013 2.53 -17.00 28.90
C ASN A 1013 1.54 -18.00 28.29
N ASP A 1014 1.61 -18.18 26.98
CA ASP A 1014 0.87 -19.23 26.27
C ASP A 1014 1.49 -20.61 26.56
N GLN A 1015 0.61 -21.59 26.68
CA GLN A 1015 1.02 -22.97 26.89
C GLN A 1015 0.76 -23.76 25.59
N PRO A 1016 1.71 -24.59 25.12
CA PRO A 1016 1.46 -25.47 23.98
C PRO A 1016 0.37 -26.51 24.30
N GLY A 1017 -0.49 -26.80 23.33
CA GLY A 1017 -1.50 -27.85 23.42
C GLY A 1017 -2.91 -27.37 23.81
N GLN A 1018 -3.14 -26.06 23.85
CA GLN A 1018 -4.49 -25.53 24.05
C GLN A 1018 -5.27 -25.56 22.73
N SER A 1019 -6.32 -26.38 22.68
CA SER A 1019 -7.17 -26.55 21.50
C SER A 1019 -8.34 -25.56 21.52
N ILE A 1020 -8.66 -25.02 20.35
CA ILE A 1020 -9.71 -24.05 20.12
C ILE A 1020 -10.55 -24.54 18.95
N LYS A 1021 -11.85 -24.73 19.18
CA LYS A 1021 -12.83 -25.03 18.14
C LYS A 1021 -13.90 -23.95 18.09
N MET A 1022 -14.12 -23.40 16.91
CA MET A 1022 -15.11 -22.38 16.65
C MET A 1022 -16.20 -22.95 15.75
N GLU A 1023 -17.46 -22.65 16.07
CA GLU A 1023 -18.60 -22.98 15.21
C GLU A 1023 -19.27 -21.67 14.81
N THR A 1024 -19.45 -21.45 13.50
CA THR A 1024 -20.19 -20.28 13.05
C THR A 1024 -20.93 -20.42 11.73
N ILE A 1025 -21.89 -19.52 11.45
CA ILE A 1025 -22.61 -19.42 10.17
C ILE A 1025 -22.12 -18.19 9.40
N THR A 1026 -21.44 -18.44 8.29
CA THR A 1026 -20.92 -17.39 7.40
C THR A 1026 -21.16 -17.75 5.93
N ILE A 1027 -20.97 -16.77 5.05
CA ILE A 1027 -21.03 -16.94 3.60
C ILE A 1027 -19.59 -17.00 3.10
N LEU A 1028 -19.07 -18.21 2.90
CA LEU A 1028 -17.74 -18.44 2.34
C LEU A 1028 -17.84 -19.03 0.92
N ASP A 1029 -16.98 -18.58 0.02
CA ASP A 1029 -16.91 -19.03 -1.39
C ASP A 1029 -18.26 -19.05 -2.14
N GLY A 1030 -19.16 -18.11 -1.83
CA GLY A 1030 -20.45 -18.00 -2.51
C GLY A 1030 -21.48 -19.09 -2.14
N ILE A 1031 -21.16 -19.95 -1.18
CA ILE A 1031 -22.10 -20.92 -0.59
C ILE A 1031 -22.84 -20.21 0.55
N LYS A 1032 -24.16 -20.02 0.41
CA LYS A 1032 -24.99 -19.40 1.44
C LYS A 1032 -25.38 -20.41 2.52
N ASP A 1033 -25.38 -19.96 3.77
CA ASP A 1033 -26.03 -20.59 4.92
C ASP A 1033 -25.50 -21.97 5.35
N ASN A 1034 -24.18 -22.19 5.32
CA ASN A 1034 -23.57 -23.39 5.90
C ASN A 1034 -22.93 -23.11 7.27
N TRP A 1035 -23.10 -24.07 8.18
CA TRP A 1035 -22.30 -24.16 9.39
C TRP A 1035 -20.86 -24.49 8.99
N ILE A 1036 -19.93 -23.66 9.44
CA ILE A 1036 -18.51 -23.96 9.38
C ILE A 1036 -18.01 -24.27 10.78
N GLN A 1037 -17.01 -25.15 10.85
CA GLN A 1037 -16.28 -25.43 12.06
C GLN A 1037 -14.81 -25.14 11.79
N LEU A 1038 -14.15 -24.45 12.69
CA LEU A 1038 -12.74 -24.10 12.55
C LEU A 1038 -12.01 -24.56 13.79
N SER A 1039 -11.00 -25.39 13.60
CA SER A 1039 -10.17 -25.90 14.68
C SER A 1039 -8.74 -25.40 14.57
N ALA A 1040 -8.14 -25.09 15.72
CA ALA A 1040 -6.75 -24.68 15.82
C ALA A 1040 -6.19 -25.07 17.19
N VAL A 1041 -4.88 -25.24 17.26
CA VAL A 1041 -4.16 -25.51 18.53
C VAL A 1041 -3.09 -24.46 18.70
N GLN A 1042 -2.96 -23.92 19.93
CA GLN A 1042 -1.78 -23.14 20.30
C GLN A 1042 -0.57 -24.07 20.34
N MET A 1043 0.21 -24.06 19.27
CA MET A 1043 1.37 -24.91 19.10
C MET A 1043 2.59 -24.32 19.79
N SER A 1044 3.56 -25.19 20.07
CA SER A 1044 4.89 -24.78 20.53
C SER A 1044 5.53 -23.83 19.51
N GLN A 1045 6.00 -22.67 19.98
CA GLN A 1045 6.76 -21.73 19.15
C GLN A 1045 8.17 -22.24 18.78
N SER A 1046 8.49 -23.43 19.26
CA SER A 1046 9.82 -23.87 19.61
C SER A 1046 10.09 -25.25 18.99
N GLY A 1047 11.35 -25.52 18.63
CA GLY A 1047 11.71 -26.69 17.84
C GLY A 1047 11.90 -26.32 16.37
N GLN A 1048 13.15 -26.02 15.99
CA GLN A 1048 13.60 -25.77 14.62
C GLN A 1048 13.14 -24.41 14.06
N LEU A 1049 13.11 -23.36 14.89
CA LEU A 1049 12.70 -22.00 14.50
C LEU A 1049 11.29 -21.97 13.90
N THR A 1050 10.36 -22.71 14.53
CA THR A 1050 9.00 -22.82 14.04
C THR A 1050 8.22 -21.51 14.22
N LEU A 1051 8.44 -20.73 15.28
CA LEU A 1051 7.93 -19.36 15.38
C LEU A 1051 6.40 -19.25 15.18
N GLU A 1052 5.65 -20.17 15.77
CA GLU A 1052 4.18 -20.06 15.81
C GLU A 1052 3.77 -18.88 16.71
N LEU A 1053 2.56 -18.34 16.48
CA LEU A 1053 2.05 -17.24 17.29
C LEU A 1053 1.54 -17.75 18.65
N PRO A 1054 1.68 -16.96 19.73
CA PRO A 1054 1.21 -17.32 21.08
C PRO A 1054 -0.33 -17.26 21.24
N TYR A 1055 -1.05 -17.21 20.14
CA TYR A 1055 -2.50 -17.08 20.06
C TYR A 1055 -2.96 -17.55 18.69
N VAL A 1056 -4.26 -17.79 18.56
CA VAL A 1056 -4.90 -18.12 17.29
C VAL A 1056 -5.70 -16.92 16.79
N ILE A 1057 -5.55 -16.59 15.51
CA ILE A 1057 -6.45 -15.68 14.79
C ILE A 1057 -7.26 -16.51 13.81
N ILE A 1058 -8.58 -16.34 13.86
CA ILE A 1058 -9.52 -17.01 12.96
C ILE A 1058 -10.30 -15.94 12.19
N GLY A 1059 -10.26 -16.00 10.86
CA GLY A 1059 -11.07 -15.12 10.01
C GLY A 1059 -12.53 -15.55 9.97
N LEU A 1060 -13.40 -14.58 9.75
CA LEU A 1060 -14.86 -14.75 9.65
C LEU A 1060 -15.40 -14.32 8.29
N GLY A 1061 -14.54 -13.81 7.41
CA GLY A 1061 -14.92 -13.21 6.15
C GLY A 1061 -15.72 -11.92 6.31
N ALA A 1062 -16.50 -11.60 5.27
CA ALA A 1062 -17.22 -10.33 5.17
C ALA A 1062 -18.57 -10.29 5.91
N THR A 1063 -18.96 -11.38 6.58
CA THR A 1063 -20.26 -11.41 7.27
C THR A 1063 -20.12 -10.96 8.73
N PRO A 1064 -20.87 -9.94 9.18
CA PRO A 1064 -20.79 -9.42 10.54
C PRO A 1064 -21.66 -10.23 11.52
N ASN A 1065 -21.66 -11.56 11.41
CA ASN A 1065 -22.44 -12.42 12.29
C ASN A 1065 -21.71 -12.66 13.61
N PHE A 1066 -22.46 -12.78 14.71
CA PHE A 1066 -21.89 -13.23 15.98
C PHE A 1066 -21.37 -14.64 15.83
N VAL A 1067 -20.25 -14.95 16.49
CA VAL A 1067 -19.77 -16.33 16.56
C VAL A 1067 -20.58 -17.08 17.61
N GLU A 1068 -21.20 -18.18 17.16
CA GLU A 1068 -22.16 -18.97 17.91
C GLU A 1068 -21.50 -19.64 19.11
N LYS A 1069 -20.38 -20.33 18.87
CA LYS A 1069 -19.61 -21.03 19.91
C LYS A 1069 -18.11 -20.95 19.69
N ILE A 1070 -17.38 -20.73 20.78
CA ILE A 1070 -15.94 -20.97 20.88
C ILE A 1070 -15.73 -21.94 22.02
N THR A 1071 -15.21 -23.13 21.72
CA THR A 1071 -14.87 -24.14 22.71
C THR A 1071 -13.36 -24.19 22.87
N VAL A 1072 -12.91 -24.09 24.11
CA VAL A 1072 -11.50 -24.21 24.49
C VAL A 1072 -11.33 -25.50 25.29
N ALA A 1073 -10.35 -26.30 24.91
CA ALA A 1073 -9.94 -27.49 25.63
C ALA A 1073 -8.45 -27.41 25.99
N ILE A 1074 -8.11 -27.95 27.15
CA ILE A 1074 -6.72 -28.07 27.61
C ILE A 1074 -6.41 -29.56 27.86
N PRO A 1075 -5.15 -30.00 27.73
CA PRO A 1075 -4.77 -31.39 27.96
C PRO A 1075 -5.20 -31.91 29.33
N PRO A 1076 -5.59 -33.18 29.46
CA PRO A 1076 -6.10 -33.75 30.69
C PRO A 1076 -4.99 -33.84 31.75
N ASN A 1077 -5.40 -33.83 33.02
CA ASN A 1077 -4.47 -33.92 34.13
C ASN A 1077 -4.81 -35.09 35.07
N SER A 1078 -3.99 -35.28 36.10
CA SER A 1078 -4.19 -36.37 37.07
C SER A 1078 -5.54 -36.32 37.80
N GLN A 1079 -6.24 -35.18 37.81
CA GLN A 1079 -7.48 -34.94 38.56
C GLN A 1079 -8.75 -34.96 37.69
N SER A 1080 -8.66 -34.59 36.41
CA SER A 1080 -9.79 -34.53 35.48
C SER A 1080 -9.36 -34.82 34.05
N ASN A 1081 -10.18 -35.63 33.36
CA ASN A 1081 -10.03 -35.93 31.95
C ASN A 1081 -10.91 -35.02 31.04
N GLN A 1082 -11.73 -34.15 31.62
CA GLN A 1082 -12.63 -33.26 30.87
C GLN A 1082 -12.36 -31.82 31.27
N LEU A 1083 -11.41 -31.19 30.57
CA LEU A 1083 -11.03 -29.80 30.79
C LEU A 1083 -11.41 -28.97 29.56
N ILE A 1084 -12.71 -28.84 29.36
CA ILE A 1084 -13.32 -28.22 28.18
C ILE A 1084 -14.31 -27.16 28.64
N ARG A 1085 -14.31 -25.99 28.00
CA ARG A 1085 -15.28 -24.93 28.22
C ARG A 1085 -15.72 -24.28 26.92
N THR A 1086 -17.04 -24.13 26.76
CA THR A 1086 -17.64 -23.42 25.65
C THR A 1086 -18.11 -22.03 26.05
N TYR A 1087 -17.82 -21.06 25.20
CA TYR A 1087 -18.32 -19.70 25.26
C TYR A 1087 -19.22 -19.42 24.06
N THR A 1088 -20.24 -18.60 24.23
CA THR A 1088 -21.25 -18.33 23.18
C THR A 1088 -21.41 -16.85 22.90
N GLN A 1089 -21.95 -16.53 21.71
CA GLN A 1089 -22.32 -15.17 21.29
C GLN A 1089 -21.16 -14.17 21.32
N MET A 1090 -20.05 -14.53 20.66
CA MET A 1090 -18.87 -13.67 20.60
C MET A 1090 -19.01 -12.60 19.53
N ILE A 1091 -18.49 -11.40 19.85
CA ILE A 1091 -18.53 -10.24 18.98
C ILE A 1091 -17.35 -10.34 17.99
N PRO A 1092 -17.55 -10.18 16.67
CA PRO A 1092 -16.45 -10.09 15.71
C PRO A 1092 -15.48 -8.94 16.02
N ASN A 1093 -14.25 -9.02 15.53
CA ASN A 1093 -13.16 -8.06 15.79
C ASN A 1093 -12.88 -7.89 17.29
N SER A 1094 -12.89 -9.01 18.01
CA SER A 1094 -12.59 -9.06 19.43
C SER A 1094 -11.51 -10.09 19.74
N GLN A 1095 -10.83 -9.86 20.85
CA GLN A 1095 -9.87 -10.77 21.44
C GLN A 1095 -10.46 -11.35 22.72
N ILE A 1096 -10.49 -12.67 22.83
CA ILE A 1096 -10.80 -13.39 24.06
C ILE A 1096 -9.53 -13.95 24.68
N VAL A 1097 -9.29 -13.59 25.94
CA VAL A 1097 -8.21 -14.15 26.76
C VAL A 1097 -8.83 -15.08 27.80
N VAL A 1098 -8.51 -16.36 27.71
CA VAL A 1098 -9.00 -17.42 28.61
C VAL A 1098 -7.92 -17.77 29.61
N VAL A 1099 -8.29 -17.81 30.89
CA VAL A 1099 -7.45 -18.23 32.01
C VAL A 1099 -8.05 -19.50 32.61
N PRO A 1100 -7.46 -20.69 32.35
CA PRO A 1100 -8.00 -21.98 32.76
C PRO A 1100 -7.81 -22.26 34.27
N SER A 1101 -8.43 -21.46 35.13
CA SER A 1101 -8.32 -21.58 36.59
C SER A 1101 -9.70 -21.50 37.27
N PRO A 1102 -10.04 -22.41 38.19
CA PRO A 1102 -9.26 -23.57 38.64
C PRO A 1102 -9.30 -24.75 37.66
N LEU A 1103 -8.22 -25.53 37.62
CA LEU A 1103 -8.07 -26.75 36.79
C LEU A 1103 -9.04 -27.89 37.13
N THR A 1104 -9.81 -27.78 38.22
CA THR A 1104 -10.78 -28.81 38.63
C THR A 1104 -12.20 -28.55 38.14
N ASN A 1105 -12.48 -27.34 37.64
CA ASN A 1105 -13.83 -26.95 37.24
C ASN A 1105 -13.79 -25.97 36.06
N PRO A 1106 -13.87 -26.48 34.81
CA PRO A 1106 -13.85 -25.67 33.60
C PRO A 1106 -14.91 -24.57 33.55
N GLU A 1107 -16.11 -24.80 34.11
CA GLU A 1107 -17.18 -23.80 34.12
C GLU A 1107 -16.80 -22.51 34.86
N LYS A 1108 -15.84 -22.60 35.79
CA LYS A 1108 -15.36 -21.48 36.60
C LYS A 1108 -14.16 -20.74 36.00
N TRP A 1109 -13.66 -21.15 34.84
CA TRP A 1109 -12.54 -20.47 34.21
C TRP A 1109 -12.84 -18.97 34.02
N HIS A 1110 -11.80 -18.15 34.04
CA HIS A 1110 -11.96 -16.72 33.83
C HIS A 1110 -11.73 -16.39 32.36
N SER A 1111 -12.55 -15.52 31.79
CA SER A 1111 -12.30 -14.95 30.46
C SER A 1111 -12.38 -13.44 30.50
N LYS A 1112 -11.55 -12.78 29.68
CA LYS A 1112 -11.63 -11.34 29.42
C LYS A 1112 -11.82 -11.13 27.93
N LEU A 1113 -12.84 -10.34 27.57
CA LEU A 1113 -13.11 -9.92 26.21
C LEU A 1113 -12.57 -8.50 26.01
N PHE A 1114 -11.72 -8.34 25.00
CA PHE A 1114 -11.23 -7.05 24.53
C PHE A 1114 -11.83 -6.79 23.16
N ILE A 1115 -12.45 -5.63 22.99
CA ILE A 1115 -13.02 -5.22 21.71
C ILE A 1115 -12.01 -4.32 21.05
N THR A 1116 -11.60 -4.64 19.82
CA THR A 1116 -10.74 -3.77 19.04
C THR A 1116 -11.54 -2.52 18.66
N PRO A 1117 -11.16 -1.32 19.14
CA PRO A 1117 -11.99 -0.14 18.95
C PRO A 1117 -12.01 0.26 17.48
N SER A 1118 -13.12 -0.02 16.79
CA SER A 1118 -13.33 0.51 15.45
C SER A 1118 -13.34 2.04 15.48
N ARG A 1119 -12.63 2.67 14.54
CA ARG A 1119 -12.63 4.14 14.36
C ARG A 1119 -14.05 4.71 14.16
N MET A 1120 -15.00 3.86 13.76
CA MET A 1120 -16.40 4.22 13.58
C MET A 1120 -17.16 4.35 14.90
N ILE A 1121 -16.73 3.74 16.01
CA ILE A 1121 -17.46 3.81 17.29
C ILE A 1121 -17.62 5.25 17.78
N LEU A 1122 -16.58 6.07 17.61
CA LEU A 1122 -16.64 7.49 17.98
C LEU A 1122 -17.61 8.26 17.08
N HIS A 1123 -17.61 7.97 15.78
CA HIS A 1123 -18.51 8.60 14.81
C HIS A 1123 -19.96 8.20 15.06
N THR A 1124 -20.23 6.91 15.31
CA THR A 1124 -21.54 6.40 15.68
C THR A 1124 -22.01 6.99 17.01
N GLY A 1125 -21.12 7.10 18.01
CA GLY A 1125 -21.43 7.73 19.29
C GLY A 1125 -21.80 9.22 19.14
N ILE A 1126 -21.09 9.96 18.28
CA ILE A 1126 -21.42 11.35 17.93
C ILE A 1126 -22.77 11.41 17.21
N ALA A 1127 -22.99 10.57 16.19
CA ALA A 1127 -24.24 10.54 15.44
C ALA A 1127 -25.44 10.22 16.34
N LEU A 1128 -25.30 9.25 17.24
CA LEU A 1128 -26.34 8.84 18.19
C LEU A 1128 -26.62 9.94 19.22
N SER A 1129 -25.57 10.63 19.70
CA SER A 1129 -25.71 11.81 20.58
C SER A 1129 -26.43 12.97 19.88
N VAL A 1130 -26.07 13.28 18.62
CA VAL A 1130 -26.74 14.31 17.81
C VAL A 1130 -28.21 13.94 17.60
N THR A 1131 -28.50 12.68 17.31
CA THR A 1131 -29.87 12.18 17.10
C THR A 1131 -30.70 12.31 18.37
N LEU A 1132 -30.14 11.95 19.54
CA LEU A 1132 -30.80 12.11 20.83
C LEU A 1132 -31.08 13.59 21.17
N VAL A 1133 -30.16 14.50 20.84
CA VAL A 1133 -30.37 15.95 21.04
C VAL A 1133 -31.48 16.47 20.13
N VAL A 1134 -31.51 16.06 18.86
CA VAL A 1134 -32.58 16.44 17.93
C VAL A 1134 -33.93 15.92 18.40
N LEU A 1135 -34.02 14.64 18.79
CA LEU A 1135 -35.24 14.04 19.33
C LEU A 1135 -35.72 14.76 20.61
N SER A 1136 -34.79 15.09 21.52
CA SER A 1136 -35.10 15.85 22.73
C SER A 1136 -35.61 17.26 22.40
N GLY A 1137 -35.04 17.91 21.39
CA GLY A 1137 -35.49 19.21 20.89
C GLY A 1137 -36.89 19.16 20.29
N VAL A 1138 -37.18 18.15 19.47
CA VAL A 1138 -38.52 17.92 18.91
C VAL A 1138 -39.54 17.66 20.02
N LEU A 1139 -39.21 16.81 21.00
CA LEU A 1139 -40.06 16.56 22.17
C LEU A 1139 -40.34 17.84 22.97
N ALA A 1140 -39.32 18.68 23.19
CA ALA A 1140 -39.49 19.95 23.89
C ALA A 1140 -40.37 20.94 23.11
N ILE A 1141 -40.22 21.01 21.77
CA ILE A 1141 -41.07 21.84 20.91
C ILE A 1141 -42.53 21.35 20.95
N LEU A 1142 -42.75 20.03 20.87
CA LEU A 1142 -44.08 19.44 20.96
C LEU A 1142 -44.74 19.73 22.31
N GLN A 1143 -44.03 19.51 23.43
CA GLN A 1143 -44.53 19.86 24.76
C GLN A 1143 -44.83 21.36 24.92
N TYR A 1144 -44.01 22.23 24.32
CA TYR A 1144 -44.26 23.67 24.36
C TYR A 1144 -45.50 24.07 23.57
N ARG A 1145 -45.73 23.47 22.39
CA ARG A 1145 -46.94 23.71 21.60
C ARG A 1145 -48.18 23.20 22.32
N GLU A 1146 -48.12 21.99 22.87
CA GLU A 1146 -49.21 21.39 23.66
C GLU A 1146 -49.58 22.29 24.84
N LYS A 1147 -48.59 22.79 25.59
CA LYS A 1147 -48.82 23.73 26.70
C LYS A 1147 -49.50 25.04 26.28
N ILE A 1148 -49.15 25.58 25.11
CA ILE A 1148 -49.79 26.79 24.58
C ILE A 1148 -51.26 26.50 24.20
N GLU A 1149 -51.52 25.33 23.64
CA GLU A 1149 -52.85 24.91 23.21
C GLU A 1149 -53.76 24.70 24.43
N ASP A 1150 -53.27 24.02 25.47
CA ASP A 1150 -53.94 23.89 26.77
C ASP A 1150 -54.26 25.25 27.41
N ASP A 1151 -53.31 26.20 27.38
CA ASP A 1151 -53.53 27.55 27.93
C ASP A 1151 -54.59 28.34 27.13
N ARG A 1152 -54.72 28.09 25.82
CA ARG A 1152 -55.80 28.67 25.00
C ARG A 1152 -57.14 28.03 25.33
N GLU A 1153 -57.21 26.71 25.46
CA GLU A 1153 -58.44 26.01 25.83
C GLU A 1153 -58.94 26.42 27.22
N ARG A 1154 -58.03 26.54 28.21
CA ARG A 1154 -58.37 27.04 29.54
C ARG A 1154 -58.94 28.45 29.51
N LYS A 1155 -58.40 29.35 28.67
CA LYS A 1155 -58.94 30.71 28.50
C LYS A 1155 -60.34 30.67 27.89
N VAL A 1156 -60.56 29.86 26.85
CA VAL A 1156 -61.88 29.68 26.21
C VAL A 1156 -62.89 29.09 27.20
N GLN A 1157 -62.52 28.10 28.01
CA GLN A 1157 -63.39 27.55 29.05
C GLN A 1157 -63.68 28.56 30.16
N SER A 1158 -62.69 29.36 30.60
CA SER A 1158 -62.91 30.42 31.59
C SER A 1158 -63.87 31.52 31.10
N GLN A 1159 -63.85 31.80 29.79
CA GLN A 1159 -64.80 32.71 29.15
C GLN A 1159 -66.20 32.10 29.03
N ARG A 1160 -66.33 30.80 28.74
CA ARG A 1160 -67.63 30.10 28.81
C ARG A 1160 -68.24 30.13 30.20
N PHE A 1161 -67.43 29.96 31.25
CA PHE A 1161 -67.90 30.03 32.64
C PHE A 1161 -68.43 31.42 33.02
N HIS A 1162 -67.91 32.49 32.41
CA HIS A 1162 -68.43 33.85 32.60
C HIS A 1162 -69.75 34.10 31.85
N TYR A 1163 -70.00 33.38 30.75
CA TYR A 1163 -71.25 33.49 29.99
C TYR A 1163 -72.39 32.64 30.56
N ASP A 1164 -72.10 31.51 31.22
CA ASP A 1164 -73.13 30.69 31.90
C ASP A 1164 -73.51 31.23 33.31
N ALA A 1165 -72.73 32.18 33.85
CA ALA A 1165 -72.98 32.83 35.14
C ALA A 1165 -73.66 34.22 35.03
N LEU A 1166 -73.90 34.70 33.80
CA LEU A 1166 -74.71 35.87 33.45
C LEU A 1166 -76.07 35.40 32.92
#